data_AF-A0A955VRB0-F1
#
_entry.id   AF-A0A955VRB0-F1
#
_cell.length_a   1.000
_cell.length_b   1.000
_cell.length_c   1.000
_cell.angle_alpha   90.00
_cell.angle_beta   90.00
_cell.angle_gamma   90.00
#
_symmetry.space_group_name_H-M   'P 1'
#
loop_
_entity.id
_entity.type
_entity.pdbx_description
1 polymer ?
#
loop_
_entity_poly.entity_id
_entity_poly.type
_entity_poly.pdbx_seq_one_letter_code
_entity_poly.pdbx_strand_id
1 'polypeptide(L)'
;MMRALALLALTTLPGPLAPTHAVAADEWTNVSAGVRLLRRTTGQPWRIFALTADLCTPGLRLQATSEADHWRTVPSYGQRVGAIAAVNADFFSYDTQRPTGLAMSGGTTWNPDMAGSGDLLFGDDRALLVPPGRVADPPFWAREAVGGRPLLVDQGVVPADFNRADCSVRHPRTAVGLSADRRQLILAVVDGRTAQSVGMTCAELGRLMRDLGADTAMNLDGGGSSTLWTSRDGVVNRPSDGSPRTVANHLALIAGDGPARACDFTFAEGFEQAAVLDTGHTDVNGDGLADVCGRDADGFVCHPATGAGFGDPWRIPGTADANGWADVANYSTLRMADIDGDGRADLCARANAGIRCWRSNGAGFDAALAGPALSDADGWDDRKYGTTLRFADVNGDGRDDLCARAAAGIRCYPSTGDGFGPAFEGPALSDESGWGAPEHYGTLRFGDVDGDGRADLCARGGAGMRCWPSRGDGFAAAIDGPRWSDAAGFDDVSKWSTIRLIDLDGDGRAELCARTAAGLECARYAEGAFAAPFAGPALSDGSGWADHDNYGTLRFGDVDGDGDQDLCARANRGVLCWPYTGDGFGASFDGPAWSDDEGWNDRRYNTTLALADVDGDGRADLCGRAARGVLCAPSQGAGFGAPLPAVPFGNEQGFAALEYRSTIRVASPRVRPEVPVEPGVDAGVPDVGVSRDAGAGDAGVGDVGVVDARVDPADVGRPEVADARPADPDGAVLTPEAGVGTDATAADDDPDRGIRTGCTATVGAEKAPAWLLALVIGAVVARRRRPVVGGGGVG
;
A
#
# COMPACT_ATOMS: atom_id res chain seq x y z
N MET A 1 40.05 -76.03 -61.03
CA MET A 1 41.18 -75.11 -60.72
C MET A 1 40.67 -74.17 -59.62
N MET A 2 41.31 -74.02 -58.45
CA MET A 2 42.59 -73.33 -58.18
C MET A 2 42.58 -71.88 -58.70
N ARG A 3 42.82 -70.80 -57.93
CA ARG A 3 43.30 -70.53 -56.54
C ARG A 3 42.76 -69.13 -56.09
N ALA A 4 42.94 -68.59 -54.87
CA ALA A 4 42.99 -69.10 -53.48
C ALA A 4 43.20 -67.90 -52.51
N LEU A 5 42.64 -67.98 -51.28
CA LEU A 5 42.92 -67.09 -50.10
C LEU A 5 42.54 -65.59 -50.24
N ALA A 6 42.27 -64.83 -49.17
CA ALA A 6 42.11 -65.16 -47.73
C ALA A 6 41.08 -64.23 -47.05
N LEU A 7 40.56 -64.67 -45.90
CA LEU A 7 39.83 -63.83 -44.95
C LEU A 7 40.84 -63.06 -44.07
N LEU A 8 40.56 -61.81 -43.71
CA LEU A 8 41.29 -61.12 -42.64
C LEU A 8 40.30 -60.43 -41.69
N ALA A 9 40.36 -60.79 -40.41
CA ALA A 9 39.66 -60.08 -39.35
C ALA A 9 40.55 -58.97 -38.79
N LEU A 10 39.97 -57.82 -38.44
CA LEU A 10 40.63 -56.82 -37.61
C LEU A 10 39.85 -56.66 -36.30
N THR A 11 40.51 -56.91 -35.19
CA THR A 11 39.95 -56.82 -33.84
C THR A 11 39.81 -55.36 -33.42
N THR A 12 38.58 -54.89 -33.14
CA THR A 12 38.35 -53.57 -32.53
C THR A 12 38.70 -53.60 -31.04
N LEU A 13 39.86 -53.04 -30.69
CA LEU A 13 40.19 -52.68 -29.30
C LEU A 13 39.30 -51.51 -28.82
N PRO A 14 39.06 -51.38 -27.51
CA PRO A 14 38.09 -50.41 -26.99
C PRO A 14 38.55 -48.95 -27.15
N GLY A 15 37.74 -48.15 -27.84
CA GLY A 15 37.86 -46.69 -27.86
C GLY A 15 37.39 -46.05 -26.54
N PRO A 16 37.80 -44.80 -26.26
CA PRO A 16 37.55 -44.16 -24.96
C PRO A 16 36.06 -43.84 -24.72
N LEU A 17 35.68 -43.82 -23.44
CA LEU A 17 34.35 -43.45 -22.95
C LEU A 17 33.92 -42.07 -23.46
N ALA A 18 32.69 -41.98 -23.99
CA ALA A 18 32.10 -40.69 -24.36
C ALA A 18 31.97 -39.78 -23.12
N PRO A 19 32.38 -38.49 -23.20
CA PRO A 19 32.49 -37.64 -22.02
C PRO A 19 31.11 -37.27 -21.45
N THR A 20 30.85 -37.68 -20.20
CA THR A 20 29.58 -37.38 -19.54
C THR A 20 29.42 -35.87 -19.33
N HIS A 21 28.57 -35.23 -20.14
CA HIS A 21 28.46 -33.77 -20.16
C HIS A 21 28.14 -33.21 -18.76
N ALA A 22 28.91 -32.20 -18.37
CA ALA A 22 28.74 -31.49 -17.12
C ALA A 22 27.82 -30.29 -17.31
N VAL A 23 26.53 -30.48 -17.05
CA VAL A 23 25.70 -29.38 -16.53
C VAL A 23 26.39 -28.93 -15.23
N ALA A 24 26.83 -27.68 -15.17
CA ALA A 24 27.48 -27.14 -14.00
C ALA A 24 26.45 -26.89 -12.88
N ALA A 25 26.95 -26.70 -11.67
CA ALA A 25 26.17 -26.11 -10.58
C ALA A 25 26.32 -24.59 -10.60
N ASP A 26 25.38 -23.89 -10.00
CA ASP A 26 25.50 -22.47 -9.72
C ASP A 26 26.50 -22.24 -8.58
N GLU A 27 27.50 -21.38 -8.81
CA GLU A 27 28.45 -20.95 -7.79
C GLU A 27 28.05 -19.55 -7.30
N TRP A 28 27.37 -19.46 -6.16
CA TRP A 28 27.02 -18.19 -5.51
C TRP A 28 28.08 -17.79 -4.48
N THR A 29 28.66 -16.59 -4.63
CA THR A 29 29.64 -16.02 -3.70
C THR A 29 29.17 -14.67 -3.16
N ASN A 30 29.29 -14.43 -1.85
CA ASN A 30 28.94 -13.12 -1.29
C ASN A 30 30.01 -12.07 -1.66
N VAL A 31 29.55 -10.92 -2.16
CA VAL A 31 30.39 -9.75 -2.48
C VAL A 31 30.45 -8.83 -1.26
N SER A 32 29.31 -8.61 -0.61
CA SER A 32 29.13 -7.87 0.64
C SER A 32 27.96 -8.46 1.44
N ALA A 33 27.53 -7.79 2.52
CA ALA A 33 26.15 -7.93 3.00
C ALA A 33 25.16 -7.55 1.89
N GLY A 34 23.99 -8.21 1.82
CA GLY A 34 22.95 -7.95 0.83
C GLY A 34 23.23 -8.40 -0.61
N VAL A 35 24.50 -8.38 -1.04
CA VAL A 35 24.89 -8.55 -2.46
C VAL A 35 25.63 -9.87 -2.69
N ARG A 36 25.01 -10.73 -3.50
CA ARG A 36 25.51 -12.08 -3.84
C ARG A 36 25.75 -12.19 -5.34
N LEU A 37 26.92 -12.70 -5.74
CA LEU A 37 27.32 -12.92 -7.13
C LEU A 37 27.19 -14.40 -7.51
N LEU A 38 26.27 -14.69 -8.42
CA LEU A 38 26.22 -15.93 -9.18
C LEU A 38 27.33 -15.98 -10.23
N ARG A 39 27.97 -17.15 -10.36
CA ARG A 39 28.71 -17.59 -11.54
C ARG A 39 28.09 -18.89 -12.05
N ARG A 40 27.48 -18.85 -13.24
CA ARG A 40 26.78 -19.98 -13.89
C ARG A 40 27.42 -20.28 -15.25
N THR A 41 27.66 -21.56 -15.54
CA THR A 41 28.10 -22.02 -16.87
C THR A 41 27.19 -23.15 -17.34
N THR A 42 26.81 -23.17 -18.62
CA THR A 42 25.72 -24.04 -19.12
C THR A 42 26.17 -24.97 -20.26
N GLY A 43 25.34 -25.99 -20.56
CA GLY A 43 25.66 -27.05 -21.53
C GLY A 43 25.55 -26.63 -23.00
N GLN A 44 24.64 -25.70 -23.32
CA GLN A 44 24.92 -24.72 -24.38
C GLN A 44 25.86 -23.69 -23.76
N PRO A 45 27.00 -23.31 -24.37
CA PRO A 45 27.99 -22.47 -23.69
C PRO A 45 27.48 -21.02 -23.53
N TRP A 46 26.81 -20.76 -22.42
CA TRP A 46 26.71 -19.43 -21.80
C TRP A 46 27.53 -19.40 -20.52
N ARG A 47 28.25 -18.30 -20.30
CA ARG A 47 28.88 -17.92 -19.04
C ARG A 47 28.18 -16.68 -18.52
N ILE A 48 27.49 -16.84 -17.39
CA ILE A 48 26.52 -15.93 -16.81
C ILE A 48 27.04 -15.48 -15.45
N PHE A 49 26.94 -14.18 -15.21
CA PHE A 49 27.21 -13.52 -13.94
C PHE A 49 25.97 -12.76 -13.52
N ALA A 50 25.54 -12.89 -12.27
CA ALA A 50 24.42 -12.08 -11.78
C ALA A 50 24.65 -11.64 -10.34
N LEU A 51 24.44 -10.36 -10.04
CA LEU A 51 24.27 -9.88 -8.68
C LEU A 51 22.79 -9.92 -8.32
N THR A 52 22.45 -10.53 -7.19
CA THR A 52 21.22 -10.25 -6.46
C THR A 52 21.57 -9.36 -5.29
N ALA A 53 20.92 -8.21 -5.17
CA ALA A 53 21.14 -7.21 -4.15
C ALA A 53 19.79 -6.88 -3.48
N ASP A 54 19.63 -7.29 -2.22
CA ASP A 54 18.46 -6.92 -1.42
C ASP A 54 18.54 -5.41 -1.11
N LEU A 55 17.68 -4.60 -1.74
CA LEU A 55 17.58 -3.15 -1.58
C LEU A 55 17.12 -2.74 -0.17
N CYS A 56 16.60 -3.69 0.62
CA CYS A 56 16.35 -3.50 2.04
C CYS A 56 17.58 -3.79 2.93
N THR A 57 18.76 -3.98 2.34
CA THR A 57 20.03 -4.08 3.07
C THR A 57 20.43 -2.71 3.63
N PRO A 58 20.63 -2.55 4.96
CA PRO A 58 21.12 -1.31 5.54
C PRO A 58 22.47 -0.90 4.96
N GLY A 59 22.67 0.40 4.73
CA GLY A 59 23.89 0.97 4.16
C GLY A 59 24.10 0.67 2.67
N LEU A 60 23.31 -0.23 2.08
CA LEU A 60 23.28 -0.45 0.65
C LEU A 60 22.45 0.66 -0.01
N ARG A 61 23.15 1.64 -0.58
CA ARG A 61 22.54 2.61 -1.47
C ARG A 61 22.97 2.31 -2.89
N LEU A 62 22.08 2.55 -3.83
CA LEU A 62 22.48 2.65 -5.23
C LEU A 62 23.05 4.04 -5.49
N GLN A 63 23.88 4.15 -6.51
CA GLN A 63 24.29 5.41 -7.10
C GLN A 63 24.39 5.25 -8.60
N ALA A 64 23.69 6.12 -9.33
CA ALA A 64 23.86 6.28 -10.75
C ALA A 64 25.02 7.24 -11.02
N THR A 65 25.49 7.27 -12.27
CA THR A 65 26.54 8.22 -12.66
C THR A 65 26.03 9.66 -12.57
N SER A 66 26.82 10.57 -12.02
CA SER A 66 26.61 12.03 -12.06
C SER A 66 27.33 12.64 -13.27
N GLU A 67 26.95 13.85 -13.69
CA GLU A 67 27.60 14.50 -14.84
C GLU A 67 29.12 14.68 -14.65
N ALA A 68 29.59 14.94 -13.43
CA ALA A 68 31.01 15.07 -13.13
C ALA A 68 31.81 13.76 -13.23
N ASP A 69 31.12 12.61 -13.32
CA ASP A 69 31.71 11.27 -13.37
C ASP A 69 31.25 10.41 -14.56
N HIS A 70 30.60 11.02 -15.55
CA HIS A 70 30.28 10.38 -16.84
C HIS A 70 31.53 10.07 -17.68
N TRP A 71 31.34 9.26 -18.72
CA TRP A 71 32.40 8.84 -19.66
C TRP A 71 33.60 8.14 -19.00
N ARG A 72 33.31 7.08 -18.23
CA ARG A 72 34.31 6.26 -17.52
C ARG A 72 34.21 4.79 -17.94
N THR A 73 35.17 3.98 -17.49
CA THR A 73 35.07 2.51 -17.57
C THR A 73 34.46 2.00 -16.26
N VAL A 74 33.69 0.91 -16.31
CA VAL A 74 32.98 0.40 -15.12
C VAL A 74 33.89 0.20 -13.89
N PRO A 75 35.12 -0.35 -14.00
CA PRO A 75 36.04 -0.43 -12.87
C PRO A 75 36.48 0.94 -12.35
N SER A 76 36.74 1.91 -13.25
CA SER A 76 37.18 3.25 -12.88
C SER A 76 36.08 4.04 -12.18
N TYR A 77 34.83 3.93 -12.64
CA TYR A 77 33.68 4.53 -11.95
C TYR A 77 33.43 3.86 -10.59
N GLY A 78 33.43 2.53 -10.52
CA GLY A 78 33.26 1.78 -9.27
C GLY A 78 34.30 2.14 -8.21
N GLN A 79 35.58 2.21 -8.60
CA GLN A 79 36.67 2.67 -7.72
C GLN A 79 36.51 4.14 -7.30
N ARG A 80 36.08 5.01 -8.23
CA ARG A 80 35.90 6.46 -8.01
C ARG A 80 34.82 6.78 -6.98
N VAL A 81 33.69 6.04 -6.97
CA VAL A 81 32.58 6.26 -6.04
C VAL A 81 32.62 5.38 -4.78
N GLY A 82 33.67 4.55 -4.62
CA GLY A 82 33.80 3.62 -3.49
C GLY A 82 32.83 2.43 -3.53
N ALA A 83 32.40 2.03 -4.73
CA ALA A 83 31.42 0.96 -4.91
C ALA A 83 31.95 -0.41 -4.49
N ILE A 84 31.05 -1.25 -3.95
CA ILE A 84 31.29 -2.69 -3.77
C ILE A 84 31.12 -3.45 -5.09
N ALA A 85 30.22 -2.96 -5.95
CA ALA A 85 30.02 -3.46 -7.30
C ALA A 85 29.52 -2.36 -8.22
N ALA A 86 29.90 -2.44 -9.49
CA ALA A 86 29.43 -1.54 -10.54
C ALA A 86 29.19 -2.30 -11.85
N VAL A 87 28.19 -1.87 -12.60
CA VAL A 87 27.85 -2.39 -13.93
C VAL A 87 27.70 -1.23 -14.92
N ASN A 88 27.90 -1.47 -16.21
CA ASN A 88 27.54 -0.49 -17.24
C ASN A 88 26.02 -0.28 -17.24
N ALA A 89 25.57 0.94 -17.55
CA ALA A 89 24.15 1.25 -17.69
C ALA A 89 23.76 1.41 -19.18
N ASP A 90 23.19 2.54 -19.57
CA ASP A 90 22.46 2.73 -20.81
C ASP A 90 23.34 2.75 -22.08
N PHE A 91 22.66 2.57 -23.22
CA PHE A 91 23.19 2.78 -24.56
C PHE A 91 23.61 4.23 -24.76
N PHE A 92 24.68 4.48 -25.51
CA PHE A 92 25.26 5.82 -25.65
C PHE A 92 25.81 6.10 -27.05
N SER A 93 26.10 7.37 -27.33
CA SER A 93 26.83 7.78 -28.53
C SER A 93 28.30 8.09 -28.22
N TYR A 94 29.20 7.67 -29.11
CA TYR A 94 30.63 8.02 -29.03
C TYR A 94 30.91 9.49 -29.39
N ASP A 95 30.05 10.11 -30.20
CA ASP A 95 30.25 11.48 -30.69
C ASP A 95 29.84 12.52 -29.65
N THR A 96 28.80 12.24 -28.85
CA THR A 96 28.30 13.13 -27.79
C THR A 96 28.71 12.71 -26.38
N GLN A 97 29.17 11.47 -26.19
CA GLN A 97 29.56 10.88 -24.90
C GLN A 97 28.42 10.75 -23.86
N ARG A 98 27.17 11.00 -24.29
CA ARG A 98 25.95 10.97 -23.47
C ARG A 98 25.22 9.61 -23.59
N PRO A 99 24.52 9.15 -22.53
CA PRO A 99 23.57 8.06 -22.64
C PRO A 99 22.36 8.48 -23.49
N THR A 100 21.49 7.53 -23.84
CA THR A 100 20.31 7.79 -24.68
C THR A 100 19.08 8.14 -23.84
N GLY A 101 18.89 7.44 -22.73
CA GLY A 101 17.81 7.64 -21.77
C GLY A 101 18.25 8.44 -20.54
N LEU A 102 17.42 8.37 -19.51
CA LEU A 102 17.58 9.15 -18.29
C LEU A 102 18.92 8.89 -17.59
N ALA A 103 19.52 9.95 -17.06
CA ALA A 103 20.59 9.88 -16.08
C ALA A 103 20.44 11.00 -15.03
N MET A 104 20.35 10.58 -13.77
CA MET A 104 20.10 11.42 -12.59
C MET A 104 20.93 10.88 -11.42
N SER A 105 21.50 11.74 -10.58
CA SER A 105 22.19 11.34 -9.35
C SER A 105 22.10 12.43 -8.29
N GLY A 106 21.99 12.06 -7.01
CA GLY A 106 21.87 13.00 -5.89
C GLY A 106 20.67 13.95 -5.99
N GLY A 107 19.56 13.52 -6.60
CA GLY A 107 18.39 14.37 -6.86
C GLY A 107 18.48 15.21 -8.15
N THR A 108 19.61 15.18 -8.87
CA THR A 108 19.88 16.06 -10.02
C THR A 108 19.91 15.29 -11.34
N THR A 109 18.98 15.59 -12.25
CA THR A 109 18.98 15.11 -13.64
C THR A 109 20.04 15.83 -14.47
N TRP A 110 20.81 15.09 -15.27
CA TRP A 110 21.85 15.63 -16.16
C TRP A 110 21.89 15.02 -17.57
N ASN A 111 21.11 13.96 -17.80
CA ASN A 111 20.71 13.54 -19.14
C ASN A 111 19.20 13.25 -19.11
N PRO A 112 18.38 13.89 -19.97
CA PRO A 112 16.96 13.57 -20.08
C PRO A 112 16.75 12.19 -20.74
N ASP A 113 15.56 11.60 -20.59
CA ASP A 113 15.18 10.50 -21.49
C ASP A 113 14.89 11.00 -22.91
N MET A 114 15.07 10.11 -23.90
CA MET A 114 14.70 10.35 -25.30
C MET A 114 13.60 9.38 -25.78
N ALA A 115 12.57 9.17 -24.96
CA ALA A 115 11.29 8.52 -25.24
C ALA A 115 11.37 7.10 -25.82
N GLY A 116 12.52 6.44 -25.66
CA GLY A 116 12.88 5.21 -26.37
C GLY A 116 13.91 4.36 -25.63
N SER A 117 14.17 4.69 -24.37
CA SER A 117 14.71 3.84 -23.31
C SER A 117 13.67 3.83 -22.18
N GLY A 118 13.63 2.74 -21.39
CA GLY A 118 12.91 2.69 -20.12
C GLY A 118 13.89 2.91 -18.98
N ASP A 119 13.39 3.29 -17.82
CA ASP A 119 14.21 3.84 -16.74
C ASP A 119 14.07 3.04 -15.45
N LEU A 120 15.07 3.21 -14.59
CA LEU A 120 15.13 2.58 -13.29
C LEU A 120 15.51 3.64 -12.25
N LEU A 121 14.55 3.98 -11.40
CA LEU A 121 14.56 5.07 -10.44
C LEU A 121 14.81 4.54 -9.01
N PHE A 122 15.58 5.26 -8.20
CA PHE A 122 15.78 4.96 -6.78
C PHE A 122 15.70 6.23 -5.94
N GLY A 123 15.01 6.17 -4.81
CA GLY A 123 14.84 7.28 -3.87
C GLY A 123 15.63 7.16 -2.56
N ASP A 124 15.01 7.69 -1.50
CA ASP A 124 15.39 7.45 -0.11
C ASP A 124 14.50 6.39 0.59
N ASP A 125 13.46 5.90 -0.09
CA ASP A 125 12.58 4.83 0.39
C ASP A 125 12.25 3.74 -0.66
N ARG A 126 12.15 4.07 -1.96
CA ARG A 126 11.60 3.18 -3.02
C ARG A 126 12.47 3.05 -4.29
N ALA A 127 12.38 1.90 -4.99
CA ALA A 127 13.00 1.60 -6.30
C ALA A 127 12.00 1.15 -7.38
N LEU A 128 11.82 1.92 -8.47
CA LEU A 128 10.86 1.60 -9.53
C LEU A 128 11.56 1.37 -10.88
N LEU A 129 11.21 0.29 -11.59
CA LEU A 129 11.61 0.05 -12.98
C LEU A 129 10.41 0.31 -13.89
N VAL A 130 10.55 1.25 -14.83
CA VAL A 130 9.48 1.65 -15.76
C VAL A 130 9.79 1.26 -17.22
N PRO A 131 8.78 0.84 -18.01
CA PRO A 131 8.90 0.71 -19.46
C PRO A 131 9.23 2.04 -20.18
N PRO A 132 9.70 2.00 -21.44
CA PRO A 132 10.08 3.19 -22.19
C PRO A 132 9.02 4.29 -22.31
N GLY A 133 9.44 5.55 -22.19
CA GLY A 133 8.58 6.72 -22.36
C GLY A 133 7.53 6.91 -21.26
N ARG A 134 7.73 6.32 -20.08
CA ARG A 134 6.82 6.45 -18.92
C ARG A 134 7.23 7.53 -17.91
N VAL A 135 8.44 8.08 -18.00
CA VAL A 135 8.97 9.14 -17.13
C VAL A 135 9.52 10.25 -18.02
N ALA A 136 8.94 11.46 -17.91
CA ALA A 136 9.48 12.66 -18.54
C ALA A 136 10.44 13.40 -17.59
N ASP A 137 10.00 13.58 -16.34
CA ASP A 137 10.76 14.14 -15.24
C ASP A 137 10.75 13.16 -14.04
N PRO A 138 11.88 12.96 -13.32
CA PRO A 138 11.90 12.08 -12.14
C PRO A 138 11.07 12.64 -10.97
N PRO A 139 10.38 11.79 -10.20
CA PRO A 139 9.55 12.22 -9.08
C PRO A 139 10.39 12.69 -7.88
N PHE A 140 9.80 13.51 -6.99
CA PHE A 140 10.52 14.21 -5.90
C PHE A 140 11.27 13.30 -4.91
N TRP A 141 10.82 12.05 -4.74
CA TRP A 141 11.47 11.05 -3.90
C TRP A 141 12.74 10.48 -4.54
N ALA A 142 12.84 10.51 -5.88
CA ALA A 142 13.96 9.95 -6.60
C ALA A 142 15.26 10.75 -6.36
N ARG A 143 16.36 10.01 -6.31
CA ARG A 143 17.73 10.50 -6.14
C ARG A 143 18.61 10.06 -7.30
N GLU A 144 18.44 8.82 -7.76
CA GLU A 144 19.26 8.18 -8.79
C GLU A 144 18.38 7.64 -9.91
N ALA A 145 18.85 7.71 -11.17
CA ALA A 145 18.20 7.07 -12.29
C ALA A 145 19.17 6.62 -13.39
N VAL A 146 18.84 5.50 -14.07
CA VAL A 146 19.49 5.06 -15.30
C VAL A 146 18.49 4.48 -16.31
N GLY A 147 18.68 4.81 -17.59
CA GLY A 147 17.96 4.21 -18.71
C GLY A 147 18.43 2.80 -19.13
N GLY A 148 17.64 2.14 -19.97
CA GLY A 148 17.92 0.84 -20.61
C GLY A 148 16.88 0.46 -21.68
N ARG A 149 17.17 -0.56 -22.51
CA ARG A 149 16.25 -1.12 -23.51
C ARG A 149 16.73 -2.43 -24.16
N PRO A 150 15.80 -3.26 -24.68
CA PRO A 150 14.36 -3.23 -24.39
C PRO A 150 14.08 -3.75 -22.97
N LEU A 151 12.82 -3.64 -22.54
CA LEU A 151 12.29 -4.43 -21.43
C LEU A 151 12.44 -5.94 -21.76
N LEU A 152 12.63 -6.77 -20.73
CA LEU A 152 13.01 -8.19 -20.79
C LEU A 152 12.08 -9.10 -20.00
N VAL A 153 11.56 -8.60 -18.88
CA VAL A 153 10.51 -9.22 -18.07
C VAL A 153 9.59 -8.10 -17.62
N ASP A 154 8.28 -8.36 -17.61
CA ASP A 154 7.26 -7.44 -17.16
C ASP A 154 6.20 -8.26 -16.42
N GLN A 155 5.94 -7.94 -15.14
CA GLN A 155 5.05 -8.69 -14.24
C GLN A 155 5.26 -10.23 -14.29
N GLY A 156 6.53 -10.65 -14.27
CA GLY A 156 6.96 -12.05 -14.33
C GLY A 156 6.89 -12.70 -15.73
N VAL A 157 6.40 -11.98 -16.74
CA VAL A 157 6.23 -12.47 -18.12
C VAL A 157 7.41 -12.03 -19.00
N VAL A 158 7.92 -12.93 -19.83
CA VAL A 158 8.98 -12.63 -20.81
C VAL A 158 8.33 -12.34 -22.17
N PRO A 159 8.61 -11.20 -22.83
CA PRO A 159 8.06 -10.90 -24.15
C PRO A 159 8.35 -12.01 -25.18
N ALA A 160 7.36 -12.32 -26.02
CA ALA A 160 7.48 -13.34 -27.05
C ALA A 160 8.41 -12.89 -28.19
N ASP A 161 8.21 -11.65 -28.65
CA ASP A 161 8.97 -11.01 -29.73
C ASP A 161 9.62 -9.72 -29.27
N PHE A 162 10.83 -9.46 -29.78
CA PHE A 162 11.59 -8.24 -29.53
C PHE A 162 11.85 -7.59 -30.87
N ASN A 163 11.09 -6.54 -31.23
CA ASN A 163 11.15 -5.88 -32.53
C ASN A 163 12.40 -4.98 -32.68
N ARG A 164 13.59 -5.60 -32.57
CA ARG A 164 14.91 -4.99 -32.67
C ARG A 164 15.87 -5.99 -33.29
N ALA A 165 16.58 -5.59 -34.34
CA ALA A 165 17.55 -6.46 -35.01
C ALA A 165 18.59 -7.03 -34.04
N ASP A 166 19.07 -6.23 -33.08
CA ASP A 166 20.05 -6.67 -32.08
C ASP A 166 19.55 -7.81 -31.19
N CYS A 167 18.24 -7.87 -30.90
CA CYS A 167 17.67 -8.88 -30.00
C CYS A 167 17.55 -10.26 -30.62
N SER A 168 17.44 -10.35 -31.96
CA SER A 168 17.38 -11.61 -32.71
C SER A 168 18.70 -12.39 -32.70
N VAL A 169 19.82 -11.76 -32.33
CA VAL A 169 21.17 -12.32 -32.38
C VAL A 169 21.73 -12.54 -30.98
N ARG A 170 22.44 -13.66 -30.79
CA ARG A 170 23.17 -13.95 -29.55
C ARG A 170 24.37 -13.00 -29.40
N HIS A 171 24.40 -12.23 -28.32
CA HIS A 171 25.43 -11.23 -28.01
C HIS A 171 25.83 -11.31 -26.53
N PRO A 172 26.97 -10.72 -26.12
CA PRO A 172 27.16 -10.33 -24.74
C PRO A 172 26.05 -9.35 -24.32
N ARG A 173 25.56 -9.48 -23.10
CA ARG A 173 24.41 -8.73 -22.60
C ARG A 173 24.67 -8.20 -21.19
N THR A 174 24.01 -7.10 -20.88
CA THR A 174 23.85 -6.57 -19.52
C THR A 174 22.35 -6.39 -19.27
N ALA A 175 21.87 -6.60 -18.06
CA ALA A 175 20.47 -6.40 -17.67
C ALA A 175 20.34 -5.97 -16.21
N VAL A 176 19.20 -5.37 -15.88
CA VAL A 176 18.77 -5.02 -14.53
C VAL A 176 17.30 -5.38 -14.34
N GLY A 177 16.88 -5.73 -13.13
CA GLY A 177 15.49 -6.01 -12.78
C GLY A 177 15.20 -5.91 -11.30
N LEU A 178 13.92 -5.99 -10.96
CA LEU A 178 13.36 -5.97 -9.61
C LEU A 178 12.46 -7.20 -9.43
N SER A 179 12.42 -7.76 -8.23
CA SER A 179 11.41 -8.75 -7.82
C SER A 179 10.01 -8.13 -7.68
N ALA A 180 8.95 -8.94 -7.51
CA ALA A 180 7.56 -8.45 -7.44
C ALA A 180 7.29 -7.56 -6.21
N ASP A 181 7.96 -7.84 -5.09
CA ASP A 181 8.02 -7.00 -3.89
C ASP A 181 8.99 -5.81 -4.01
N ARG A 182 9.59 -5.63 -5.21
CA ARG A 182 10.66 -4.70 -5.61
C ARG A 182 11.82 -4.57 -4.61
N ARG A 183 11.99 -5.59 -3.77
CA ARG A 183 13.03 -5.66 -2.74
C ARG A 183 14.37 -6.13 -3.30
N GLN A 184 14.39 -7.01 -4.29
CA GLN A 184 15.64 -7.54 -4.85
C GLN A 184 15.96 -6.89 -6.19
N LEU A 185 17.01 -6.07 -6.21
CA LEU A 185 17.66 -5.66 -7.44
C LEU A 185 18.47 -6.83 -8.00
N ILE A 186 18.24 -7.15 -9.27
CA ILE A 186 18.93 -8.22 -9.97
C ILE A 186 19.71 -7.58 -11.13
N LEU A 187 21.04 -7.69 -11.13
CA LEU A 187 21.91 -7.22 -12.22
C LEU A 187 22.52 -8.45 -12.89
N ALA A 188 22.39 -8.61 -14.21
CA ALA A 188 22.98 -9.73 -14.94
C ALA A 188 23.93 -9.27 -16.04
N VAL A 189 25.05 -9.99 -16.20
CA VAL A 189 25.98 -9.86 -17.32
C VAL A 189 26.28 -11.23 -17.90
N VAL A 190 26.15 -11.35 -19.22
CA VAL A 190 26.37 -12.61 -19.96
C VAL A 190 27.48 -12.40 -20.98
N ASP A 191 28.53 -13.22 -20.91
CA ASP A 191 29.63 -13.17 -21.89
C ASP A 191 29.14 -13.65 -23.27
N GLY A 192 29.74 -13.15 -24.35
CA GLY A 192 29.36 -13.55 -25.71
C GLY A 192 30.49 -13.38 -26.73
N ARG A 193 30.21 -13.72 -28.00
CA ARG A 193 31.16 -13.59 -29.13
C ARG A 193 32.50 -14.37 -28.94
N THR A 194 32.52 -15.41 -28.10
CA THR A 194 33.71 -16.26 -27.89
C THR A 194 33.36 -17.75 -27.98
N ALA A 195 34.37 -18.61 -28.17
CA ALA A 195 34.19 -20.06 -28.07
C ALA A 195 33.85 -20.56 -26.65
N GLN A 196 33.99 -19.70 -25.63
CA GLN A 196 33.69 -20.02 -24.21
C GLN A 196 32.30 -19.55 -23.78
N SER A 197 31.71 -18.58 -24.49
CA SER A 197 30.33 -18.16 -24.33
C SER A 197 29.81 -17.53 -25.62
N VAL A 198 28.71 -18.05 -26.16
CA VAL A 198 28.11 -17.54 -27.41
C VAL A 198 27.24 -16.31 -27.20
N GLY A 199 26.84 -16.02 -25.96
CA GLY A 199 25.93 -14.93 -25.62
C GLY A 199 24.45 -15.28 -25.78
N MET A 200 23.58 -14.32 -25.51
CA MET A 200 22.12 -14.50 -25.48
C MET A 200 21.38 -13.52 -26.40
N THR A 201 20.27 -13.99 -26.96
CA THR A 201 19.17 -13.17 -27.49
C THR A 201 18.41 -12.51 -26.35
N CYS A 202 17.61 -11.47 -26.62
CA CYS A 202 16.81 -10.84 -25.57
C CYS A 202 15.79 -11.80 -24.92
N ALA A 203 15.21 -12.73 -25.70
CA ALA A 203 14.30 -13.76 -25.19
C ALA A 203 14.99 -14.80 -24.29
N GLU A 204 16.28 -15.09 -24.48
CA GLU A 204 17.05 -15.96 -23.59
C GLU A 204 17.45 -15.23 -22.30
N LEU A 205 17.78 -13.94 -22.42
CA LEU A 205 18.11 -13.07 -21.29
C LEU A 205 16.89 -12.77 -20.39
N GLY A 206 15.71 -12.52 -20.97
CA GLY A 206 14.49 -12.31 -20.18
C GLY A 206 14.08 -13.55 -19.39
N ARG A 207 14.16 -14.74 -20.00
CA ARG A 207 13.98 -16.01 -19.27
C ARG A 207 14.99 -16.15 -18.13
N LEU A 208 16.26 -15.84 -18.38
CA LEU A 208 17.27 -15.83 -17.33
C LEU A 208 16.95 -14.85 -16.19
N MET A 209 16.49 -13.62 -16.47
CA MET A 209 16.15 -12.63 -15.44
C MET A 209 14.98 -13.10 -14.58
N ARG A 210 13.90 -13.59 -15.21
CA ARG A 210 12.75 -14.16 -14.49
C ARG A 210 13.14 -15.41 -13.68
N ASP A 211 13.93 -16.30 -14.26
CA ASP A 211 14.44 -17.51 -13.59
C ASP A 211 15.50 -17.18 -12.49
N LEU A 212 15.87 -15.91 -12.32
CA LEU A 212 16.66 -15.37 -11.20
C LEU A 212 15.79 -14.64 -10.15
N GLY A 213 14.47 -14.54 -10.35
CA GLY A 213 13.52 -13.89 -9.45
C GLY A 213 13.08 -12.48 -9.86
N ALA A 214 13.38 -12.02 -11.07
CA ALA A 214 12.91 -10.72 -11.56
C ALA A 214 11.45 -10.81 -12.02
N ASP A 215 10.63 -9.90 -11.50
CA ASP A 215 9.27 -9.64 -11.96
C ASP A 215 9.28 -8.60 -13.09
N THR A 216 10.00 -7.49 -12.90
CA THR A 216 10.28 -6.50 -13.95
C THR A 216 11.77 -6.50 -14.27
N ALA A 217 12.17 -6.42 -15.54
CA ALA A 217 13.58 -6.32 -15.94
C ALA A 217 13.78 -5.65 -17.30
N MET A 218 14.91 -4.98 -17.51
CA MET A 218 15.34 -4.39 -18.79
C MET A 218 16.80 -4.71 -19.14
N ASN A 219 17.09 -4.72 -20.45
CA ASN A 219 18.43 -4.88 -20.99
C ASN A 219 19.19 -3.54 -20.95
N LEU A 220 20.44 -3.55 -20.51
CA LEU A 220 21.36 -2.41 -20.51
C LEU A 220 22.35 -2.55 -21.69
N ASP A 221 23.28 -1.60 -21.89
CA ASP A 221 24.14 -1.65 -23.08
C ASP A 221 24.98 -2.94 -23.15
N GLY A 222 25.10 -3.48 -24.35
CA GLY A 222 25.53 -4.84 -24.61
C GLY A 222 26.94 -4.96 -25.17
N GLY A 223 27.28 -6.16 -25.64
CA GLY A 223 28.43 -6.36 -26.52
C GLY A 223 29.78 -6.08 -25.85
N GLY A 224 30.44 -5.02 -26.31
CA GLY A 224 31.74 -4.61 -25.78
C GLY A 224 31.64 -3.92 -24.42
N SER A 225 30.52 -3.25 -24.16
CA SER A 225 30.25 -2.51 -22.92
C SER A 225 30.02 -3.45 -21.74
N SER A 226 29.43 -4.62 -21.98
CA SER A 226 28.99 -5.59 -20.97
C SER A 226 30.10 -5.98 -19.99
N THR A 227 30.11 -5.28 -18.86
CA THR A 227 31.14 -5.35 -17.83
C THR A 227 30.48 -5.30 -16.45
N LEU A 228 30.71 -6.34 -15.66
CA LEU A 228 30.44 -6.36 -14.23
C LEU A 228 31.75 -6.30 -13.46
N TRP A 229 31.86 -5.36 -12.54
CA TRP A 229 33.00 -5.17 -11.65
C TRP A 229 32.58 -5.29 -10.18
N THR A 230 33.47 -5.81 -9.35
CA THR A 230 33.35 -5.81 -7.88
C THR A 230 34.66 -5.35 -7.26
N SER A 231 34.59 -4.72 -6.09
CA SER A 231 35.78 -4.30 -5.33
C SER A 231 36.67 -5.47 -4.91
N ARG A 232 36.06 -6.64 -4.69
CA ARG A 232 36.68 -7.89 -4.27
C ARG A 232 37.41 -8.62 -5.41
N ASP A 233 36.67 -8.94 -6.47
CA ASP A 233 37.14 -9.87 -7.52
C ASP A 233 37.55 -9.13 -8.82
N GLY A 234 37.50 -7.78 -8.83
CA GLY A 234 37.75 -6.96 -10.00
C GLY A 234 36.67 -7.15 -11.08
N VAL A 235 37.08 -7.18 -12.35
CA VAL A 235 36.19 -7.47 -13.48
C VAL A 235 35.89 -8.98 -13.49
N VAL A 236 34.63 -9.35 -13.29
CA VAL A 236 34.26 -10.77 -13.06
C VAL A 236 33.87 -11.52 -14.33
N ASN A 237 33.38 -10.82 -15.35
CA ASN A 237 33.01 -11.36 -16.66
C ASN A 237 34.08 -11.04 -17.73
N ARG A 238 33.95 -11.57 -18.96
CA ARG A 238 34.89 -11.35 -20.06
C ARG A 238 34.28 -10.47 -21.18
N PRO A 239 34.45 -9.13 -21.15
CA PRO A 239 34.02 -8.24 -22.23
C PRO A 239 34.55 -8.65 -23.61
N SER A 240 33.72 -8.51 -24.66
CA SER A 240 34.03 -9.10 -25.98
C SER A 240 35.26 -8.51 -26.67
N ASP A 241 35.65 -7.29 -26.28
CA ASP A 241 36.78 -6.57 -26.87
C ASP A 241 38.12 -6.97 -26.25
N GLY A 242 38.12 -7.98 -25.37
CA GLY A 242 39.29 -8.40 -24.60
C GLY A 242 39.67 -7.44 -23.47
N SER A 243 38.89 -6.38 -23.23
CA SER A 243 39.08 -5.42 -22.14
C SER A 243 37.82 -4.52 -21.94
N PRO A 244 37.50 -4.04 -20.72
CA PRO A 244 36.32 -3.18 -20.48
C PRO A 244 36.40 -1.77 -21.11
N ARG A 245 35.56 -1.46 -22.11
CA ARG A 245 35.54 -0.12 -22.74
C ARG A 245 34.98 0.99 -21.82
N THR A 246 35.22 2.24 -22.22
CA THR A 246 34.52 3.42 -21.69
C THR A 246 33.05 3.41 -22.14
N VAL A 247 32.16 3.79 -21.22
CA VAL A 247 30.71 3.93 -21.41
C VAL A 247 30.24 5.27 -20.82
N ALA A 248 29.06 5.76 -21.23
CA ALA A 248 28.58 7.06 -20.77
C ALA A 248 28.15 7.06 -19.29
N ASN A 249 27.30 6.12 -18.87
CA ASN A 249 26.82 6.00 -17.50
C ASN A 249 26.89 4.54 -16.98
N HIS A 250 26.71 4.43 -15.67
CA HIS A 250 26.94 3.25 -14.84
C HIS A 250 25.90 3.20 -13.71
N LEU A 251 25.74 2.02 -13.16
CA LEU A 251 24.99 1.77 -11.93
C LEU A 251 25.94 1.14 -10.90
N ALA A 252 26.09 1.78 -9.74
CA ALA A 252 26.92 1.29 -8.64
C ALA A 252 26.06 0.89 -7.43
N LEU A 253 26.38 -0.27 -6.88
CA LEU A 253 26.03 -0.66 -5.52
C LEU A 253 27.14 -0.13 -4.60
N ILE A 254 26.79 0.75 -3.67
CA ILE A 254 27.71 1.29 -2.68
C ILE A 254 27.24 0.79 -1.31
N ALA A 255 28.11 0.07 -0.61
CA ALA A 255 27.96 -0.16 0.82
C ALA A 255 28.63 1.00 1.54
N GLY A 256 27.83 1.74 2.30
CA GLY A 256 28.29 2.59 3.40
C GLY A 256 27.49 2.23 4.64
N ASP A 257 27.24 3.22 5.49
CA ASP A 257 26.40 3.10 6.69
C ASP A 257 25.11 3.92 6.48
N GLY A 258 23.95 3.41 6.91
CA GLY A 258 22.66 4.10 6.79
C GLY A 258 21.44 3.18 6.76
N PRO A 259 20.21 3.73 6.68
CA PRO A 259 19.00 2.93 6.49
C PRO A 259 18.93 2.31 5.08
N ALA A 260 18.03 1.35 4.89
CA ALA A 260 17.59 0.93 3.56
C ALA A 260 16.88 2.09 2.85
N ARG A 261 17.15 2.31 1.56
CA ARG A 261 16.70 3.50 0.82
C ARG A 261 15.89 3.24 -0.45
N ALA A 262 15.56 2.00 -0.80
CA ALA A 262 14.94 1.74 -2.10
C ALA A 262 14.09 0.45 -2.20
N CYS A 263 13.17 0.22 -1.25
CA CYS A 263 12.25 -0.92 -1.30
C CYS A 263 10.85 -0.46 -1.79
N ASP A 264 10.62 -0.46 -3.11
CA ASP A 264 9.31 -0.10 -3.67
C ASP A 264 8.29 -1.25 -3.57
N PHE A 265 7.85 -1.48 -2.33
CA PHE A 265 6.42 -1.44 -2.27
C PHE A 265 5.98 0.00 -2.56
N THR A 266 4.77 0.09 -3.12
CA THR A 266 3.82 1.12 -2.80
C THR A 266 3.75 1.38 -1.27
N PHE A 267 2.71 2.09 -0.85
CA PHE A 267 1.84 1.64 0.25
C PHE A 267 2.21 0.26 0.92
N ALA A 268 2.39 -0.86 0.18
CA ALA A 268 2.29 -2.24 0.69
C ALA A 268 0.88 -2.47 1.27
N GLU A 269 -0.07 -1.80 0.64
CA GLU A 269 -1.37 -1.37 1.15
C GLU A 269 -1.40 -0.60 2.50
N GLY A 270 -0.22 -0.25 3.02
CA GLY A 270 0.15 0.98 3.76
C GLY A 270 -0.80 1.57 4.78
N PHE A 271 -1.30 0.81 5.74
CA PHE A 271 -0.71 -0.45 6.18
C PHE A 271 -1.84 -1.46 6.34
N GLU A 272 -2.13 -2.18 5.26
CA GLU A 272 -3.40 -2.90 5.05
C GLU A 272 -4.61 -1.98 5.34
N GLN A 273 -4.59 -0.81 4.69
CA GLN A 273 -5.46 0.34 4.90
C GLN A 273 -5.54 0.79 6.37
N ALA A 274 -4.35 1.05 6.94
CA ALA A 274 -4.14 1.47 8.32
C ALA A 274 -4.82 0.54 9.36
N ALA A 275 -4.67 -0.77 9.16
CA ALA A 275 -5.07 -1.81 10.09
C ALA A 275 -6.57 -1.80 10.42
N VAL A 276 -7.41 -1.80 9.37
CA VAL A 276 -8.89 -1.86 9.42
C VAL A 276 -9.54 -0.56 9.88
N LEU A 277 -9.57 0.39 8.95
CA LEU A 277 -10.56 1.46 8.88
C LEU A 277 -11.87 0.89 8.28
N ASP A 278 -12.49 -0.01 9.02
CA ASP A 278 -13.82 -0.60 8.76
C ASP A 278 -14.74 -0.17 9.90
N THR A 279 -16.06 -0.22 9.68
CA THR A 279 -17.05 0.32 10.64
C THR A 279 -17.32 -0.60 11.86
N GLY A 280 -16.60 -1.72 11.99
CA GLY A 280 -16.74 -2.64 13.11
C GLY A 280 -16.11 -2.15 14.42
N HIS A 281 -16.67 -2.61 15.53
CA HIS A 281 -16.15 -2.44 16.89
C HIS A 281 -15.33 -3.66 17.34
N THR A 282 -14.77 -3.63 18.55
CA THR A 282 -14.08 -4.79 19.12
C THR A 282 -14.72 -5.41 20.35
N ASP A 283 -15.79 -4.84 20.92
CA ASP A 283 -16.58 -5.53 21.97
C ASP A 283 -17.06 -6.90 21.48
N VAL A 284 -16.42 -7.98 21.92
CA VAL A 284 -16.84 -9.35 21.58
C VAL A 284 -17.79 -9.92 22.64
N ASN A 285 -17.95 -9.28 23.79
CA ASN A 285 -18.64 -9.88 24.93
C ASN A 285 -20.06 -9.32 25.15
N GLY A 286 -20.32 -8.09 24.70
CA GLY A 286 -21.57 -7.36 24.81
C GLY A 286 -21.71 -6.52 26.09
N ASP A 287 -20.61 -6.09 26.71
CA ASP A 287 -20.61 -5.24 27.92
C ASP A 287 -20.45 -3.73 27.64
N GLY A 288 -20.19 -3.35 26.38
CA GLY A 288 -20.03 -1.96 25.94
C GLY A 288 -18.58 -1.48 25.85
N LEU A 289 -17.59 -2.27 26.26
CA LEU A 289 -16.17 -1.90 26.25
C LEU A 289 -15.44 -2.39 25.00
N ALA A 290 -14.44 -1.64 24.53
CA ALA A 290 -13.64 -2.05 23.38
C ALA A 290 -12.55 -3.08 23.75
N ASP A 291 -12.71 -4.32 23.32
CA ASP A 291 -11.73 -5.36 23.59
C ASP A 291 -10.46 -5.21 22.74
N VAL A 292 -9.34 -5.79 23.19
CA VAL A 292 -8.07 -5.74 22.44
C VAL A 292 -7.89 -7.04 21.66
N CYS A 293 -8.23 -7.00 20.37
CA CYS A 293 -8.19 -8.14 19.46
C CYS A 293 -6.95 -8.14 18.57
N GLY A 294 -6.57 -9.32 18.06
CA GLY A 294 -5.45 -9.50 17.13
C GLY A 294 -5.25 -10.95 16.71
N ARG A 295 -4.13 -11.25 16.05
CA ARG A 295 -3.75 -12.59 15.60
C ARG A 295 -2.30 -12.89 15.95
N ASP A 296 -2.06 -14.10 16.47
CA ASP A 296 -0.74 -14.70 16.63
C ASP A 296 -0.61 -16.00 15.81
N ALA A 297 0.51 -16.71 15.98
CA ALA A 297 0.79 -17.95 15.25
C ALA A 297 -0.22 -19.08 15.52
N ASP A 298 -0.85 -19.08 16.71
CA ASP A 298 -1.82 -20.08 17.14
C ASP A 298 -3.27 -19.68 16.78
N GLY A 299 -3.48 -18.46 16.26
CA GLY A 299 -4.73 -18.01 15.67
C GLY A 299 -5.14 -16.59 16.07
N PHE A 300 -6.38 -16.22 15.75
CA PHE A 300 -6.99 -15.01 16.27
C PHE A 300 -7.18 -15.13 17.79
N VAL A 301 -6.94 -14.02 18.48
CA VAL A 301 -6.95 -13.88 19.93
C VAL A 301 -7.54 -12.52 20.29
N CYS A 302 -8.51 -12.49 21.20
CA CYS A 302 -9.02 -11.24 21.76
C CYS A 302 -9.07 -11.29 23.28
N HIS A 303 -8.72 -10.19 23.92
CA HIS A 303 -8.70 -10.02 25.36
C HIS A 303 -9.81 -9.06 25.78
N PRO A 304 -10.90 -9.57 26.42
CA PRO A 304 -11.99 -8.72 26.86
C PRO A 304 -11.54 -7.64 27.85
N ALA A 305 -12.07 -6.42 27.72
CA ALA A 305 -11.87 -5.35 28.68
C ALA A 305 -12.59 -5.64 30.01
N THR A 306 -12.23 -4.91 31.07
CA THR A 306 -12.80 -5.11 32.42
C THR A 306 -12.94 -3.83 33.25
N GLY A 307 -12.91 -2.65 32.62
CA GLY A 307 -12.88 -1.34 33.32
C GLY A 307 -11.57 -0.99 34.05
N ALA A 308 -10.61 -1.92 34.15
CA ALA A 308 -9.39 -1.75 34.94
C ALA A 308 -8.17 -2.49 34.35
N GLY A 309 -8.31 -2.99 33.11
CA GLY A 309 -7.42 -3.95 32.48
C GLY A 309 -8.19 -4.93 31.62
N PHE A 310 -7.62 -6.11 31.38
CA PHE A 310 -8.12 -7.07 30.39
C PHE A 310 -8.11 -8.51 30.93
N GLY A 311 -9.09 -9.30 30.49
CA GLY A 311 -9.35 -10.68 30.93
C GLY A 311 -8.57 -11.78 30.21
N ASP A 312 -8.95 -13.02 30.49
CA ASP A 312 -8.40 -14.22 29.85
C ASP A 312 -8.79 -14.27 28.35
N PRO A 313 -7.85 -14.61 27.45
CA PRO A 313 -8.06 -14.48 26.01
C PRO A 313 -9.02 -15.52 25.41
N TRP A 314 -9.96 -15.04 24.61
CA TRP A 314 -10.75 -15.87 23.69
C TRP A 314 -9.97 -16.10 22.40
N ARG A 315 -10.17 -17.25 21.74
CA ARG A 315 -9.34 -17.66 20.59
C ARG A 315 -10.11 -18.39 19.50
N ILE A 316 -9.64 -18.22 18.26
CA ILE A 316 -10.07 -18.99 17.08
C ILE A 316 -8.85 -19.72 16.50
N PRO A 317 -8.57 -20.98 16.89
CA PRO A 317 -7.45 -21.76 16.35
C PRO A 317 -7.56 -22.06 14.86
N GLY A 318 -8.74 -21.87 14.26
CA GLY A 318 -8.95 -22.01 12.81
C GLY A 318 -8.07 -21.07 11.98
N THR A 319 -7.69 -19.90 12.52
CA THR A 319 -6.87 -18.89 11.83
C THR A 319 -5.37 -18.96 12.17
N ALA A 320 -4.89 -20.09 12.70
CA ALA A 320 -3.47 -20.35 12.99
C ALA A 320 -2.56 -20.40 11.73
N ASP A 321 -1.27 -20.13 11.89
CA ASP A 321 -0.26 -20.20 10.82
C ASP A 321 -0.24 -21.59 10.16
N ALA A 322 -0.39 -22.65 10.97
CA ALA A 322 -0.46 -24.04 10.52
C ALA A 322 -1.63 -24.33 9.56
N ASN A 323 -2.65 -23.46 9.52
CA ASN A 323 -3.81 -23.54 8.64
C ASN A 323 -3.69 -22.62 7.41
N GLY A 324 -2.53 -22.03 7.14
CA GLY A 324 -2.27 -21.17 5.97
C GLY A 324 -2.46 -19.66 6.19
N TRP A 325 -2.74 -19.24 7.42
CA TRP A 325 -3.05 -17.83 7.73
C TRP A 325 -1.84 -16.91 7.91
N ALA A 326 -0.62 -17.44 7.75
CA ALA A 326 0.59 -16.63 7.55
C ALA A 326 0.63 -15.96 6.15
N ASP A 327 -0.31 -16.30 5.25
CA ASP A 327 -0.43 -15.66 3.94
C ASP A 327 -1.10 -14.28 4.03
N VAL A 328 -0.48 -13.30 3.38
CA VAL A 328 -0.99 -11.92 3.26
C VAL A 328 -2.31 -11.84 2.50
N ALA A 329 -2.61 -12.79 1.61
CA ALA A 329 -3.92 -12.92 0.96
C ALA A 329 -5.04 -13.36 1.93
N ASN A 330 -4.70 -13.76 3.16
CA ASN A 330 -5.62 -14.14 4.22
C ASN A 330 -5.62 -13.12 5.37
N TYR A 331 -4.50 -12.89 6.08
CA TYR A 331 -4.52 -12.06 7.31
C TYR A 331 -4.87 -10.58 7.08
N SER A 332 -4.56 -10.01 5.91
CA SER A 332 -4.92 -8.63 5.55
C SER A 332 -6.45 -8.40 5.45
N THR A 333 -7.23 -9.48 5.44
CA THR A 333 -8.68 -9.48 5.23
C THR A 333 -9.51 -9.66 6.52
N LEU A 334 -8.86 -9.83 7.68
CA LEU A 334 -9.54 -9.90 8.98
C LEU A 334 -10.30 -8.59 9.25
N ARG A 335 -11.62 -8.68 9.51
CA ARG A 335 -12.54 -7.60 9.88
C ARG A 335 -13.35 -8.02 11.12
N MET A 336 -13.73 -7.04 11.93
CA MET A 336 -14.74 -7.22 12.98
C MET A 336 -16.07 -6.65 12.47
N ALA A 337 -17.20 -7.27 12.80
CA ALA A 337 -18.52 -6.90 12.29
C ALA A 337 -19.62 -7.50 13.18
N ASP A 338 -20.79 -6.88 13.29
CA ASP A 338 -21.98 -7.53 13.86
C ASP A 338 -22.78 -8.15 12.70
N ILE A 339 -22.60 -9.45 12.40
CA ILE A 339 -23.22 -10.04 11.22
C ILE A 339 -24.60 -10.67 11.48
N ASP A 340 -25.03 -10.85 12.73
CA ASP A 340 -26.38 -11.38 13.01
C ASP A 340 -27.34 -10.46 13.76
N GLY A 341 -26.86 -9.30 14.21
CA GLY A 341 -27.64 -8.21 14.80
C GLY A 341 -27.78 -8.34 16.32
N ASP A 342 -26.79 -8.96 16.98
CA ASP A 342 -26.82 -9.26 18.41
C ASP A 342 -26.04 -8.27 19.30
N GLY A 343 -25.38 -7.29 18.67
CA GLY A 343 -24.60 -6.24 19.32
C GLY A 343 -23.13 -6.61 19.64
N ARG A 344 -22.66 -7.81 19.30
CA ARG A 344 -21.26 -8.24 19.50
C ARG A 344 -20.44 -8.23 18.21
N ALA A 345 -19.12 -8.09 18.38
CA ALA A 345 -18.16 -8.13 17.30
C ALA A 345 -17.81 -9.59 16.91
N ASP A 346 -18.33 -10.03 15.78
CA ASP A 346 -17.92 -11.26 15.10
C ASP A 346 -16.62 -11.06 14.32
N LEU A 347 -15.84 -12.13 14.13
CA LEU A 347 -14.69 -12.09 13.22
C LEU A 347 -15.10 -12.59 11.84
N CYS A 348 -14.89 -11.80 10.79
CA CYS A 348 -14.98 -12.24 9.40
C CYS A 348 -13.66 -12.05 8.64
N ALA A 349 -13.35 -12.97 7.72
CA ALA A 349 -12.15 -12.90 6.90
C ALA A 349 -12.25 -13.76 5.62
N ARG A 350 -11.36 -13.48 4.67
CA ARG A 350 -11.12 -14.35 3.51
C ARG A 350 -10.10 -15.44 3.86
N ALA A 351 -10.44 -16.68 3.52
CA ALA A 351 -9.49 -17.78 3.40
C ALA A 351 -9.28 -18.13 1.92
N ASN A 352 -8.28 -18.96 1.62
CA ASN A 352 -7.98 -19.46 0.26
C ASN A 352 -9.19 -20.05 -0.49
N ALA A 353 -10.15 -20.62 0.25
CA ALA A 353 -11.38 -21.25 -0.26
C ALA A 353 -12.65 -20.41 -0.03
N GLY A 354 -12.51 -19.11 0.23
CA GLY A 354 -13.61 -18.15 0.40
C GLY A 354 -13.79 -17.60 1.81
N ILE A 355 -14.85 -16.81 1.97
CA ILE A 355 -15.14 -16.09 3.21
C ILE A 355 -15.49 -17.06 4.35
N ARG A 356 -14.98 -16.74 5.54
CA ARG A 356 -15.25 -17.40 6.82
C ARG A 356 -15.60 -16.35 7.85
N CYS A 357 -16.62 -16.63 8.63
CA CYS A 357 -16.99 -15.83 9.78
C CYS A 357 -17.11 -16.72 11.03
N TRP A 358 -16.83 -16.15 12.18
CA TRP A 358 -16.89 -16.78 13.49
C TRP A 358 -17.65 -15.84 14.41
N ARG A 359 -18.89 -16.20 14.75
CA ARG A 359 -19.74 -15.36 15.58
C ARG A 359 -19.33 -15.37 17.03
N SER A 360 -19.57 -14.29 17.77
CA SER A 360 -19.42 -14.27 19.22
C SER A 360 -20.70 -14.72 19.93
N ASN A 361 -20.56 -15.70 20.82
CA ASN A 361 -21.66 -16.17 21.68
C ASN A 361 -21.64 -15.55 23.09
N GLY A 362 -20.88 -14.46 23.30
CA GLY A 362 -20.73 -13.80 24.61
C GLY A 362 -19.89 -14.57 25.63
N ALA A 363 -19.34 -15.73 25.25
CA ALA A 363 -18.41 -16.52 26.07
C ALA A 363 -17.24 -17.12 25.26
N GLY A 364 -17.05 -16.66 24.02
CA GLY A 364 -16.14 -17.22 23.03
C GLY A 364 -16.71 -17.11 21.61
N PHE A 365 -16.06 -17.81 20.68
CA PHE A 365 -16.45 -17.83 19.27
C PHE A 365 -17.02 -19.18 18.83
N ASP A 366 -18.01 -19.11 17.94
CA ASP A 366 -18.68 -20.25 17.33
C ASP A 366 -17.86 -20.92 16.21
N ALA A 367 -18.38 -22.02 15.66
CA ALA A 367 -17.75 -22.71 14.54
C ALA A 367 -17.80 -21.90 13.23
N ALA A 368 -16.77 -22.06 12.38
CA ALA A 368 -16.61 -21.26 11.16
C ALA A 368 -17.79 -21.39 10.18
N LEU A 369 -18.57 -20.32 10.06
CA LEU A 369 -19.59 -20.12 9.03
C LEU A 369 -18.94 -20.01 7.64
N ALA A 370 -19.69 -20.36 6.60
CA ALA A 370 -19.26 -20.24 5.20
C ALA A 370 -19.93 -19.03 4.55
N GLY A 371 -19.13 -18.06 4.09
CA GLY A 371 -19.61 -16.93 3.30
C GLY A 371 -19.44 -17.12 1.80
N PRO A 372 -19.50 -16.02 1.01
CA PRO A 372 -19.31 -16.05 -0.44
C PRO A 372 -17.96 -16.60 -0.89
N ALA A 373 -17.93 -17.13 -2.11
CA ALA A 373 -16.85 -18.00 -2.59
C ALA A 373 -15.45 -17.36 -2.65
N LEU A 374 -15.35 -16.08 -3.06
CA LEU A 374 -14.19 -15.17 -3.07
C LEU A 374 -12.79 -15.81 -2.93
N SER A 375 -12.48 -16.83 -3.75
CA SER A 375 -11.37 -17.77 -3.50
C SER A 375 -10.08 -17.43 -4.26
N ASP A 376 -8.99 -18.14 -3.98
CA ASP A 376 -7.76 -18.09 -4.81
C ASP A 376 -8.07 -18.53 -6.25
N ALA A 377 -8.96 -19.52 -6.41
CA ALA A 377 -9.35 -20.03 -7.72
C ALA A 377 -10.19 -19.02 -8.52
N ASP A 378 -10.81 -18.05 -7.84
CA ASP A 378 -11.55 -16.92 -8.43
C ASP A 378 -10.68 -15.65 -8.54
N GLY A 379 -9.40 -15.70 -8.15
CA GLY A 379 -8.44 -14.59 -8.22
C GLY A 379 -8.55 -13.53 -7.12
N TRP A 380 -9.20 -13.83 -5.99
CA TRP A 380 -9.38 -12.89 -4.87
C TRP A 380 -8.18 -12.80 -3.92
N ASP A 381 -7.13 -13.57 -4.20
CA ASP A 381 -5.79 -13.42 -3.61
C ASP A 381 -5.07 -12.16 -4.13
N ASP A 382 -5.53 -11.59 -5.26
CA ASP A 382 -5.16 -10.25 -5.67
C ASP A 382 -5.71 -9.21 -4.69
N ARG A 383 -4.79 -8.44 -4.09
CA ARG A 383 -5.06 -7.47 -3.03
C ARG A 383 -6.09 -6.42 -3.43
N LYS A 384 -6.13 -5.99 -4.70
CA LYS A 384 -7.08 -4.97 -5.22
C LYS A 384 -8.55 -5.41 -5.19
N TYR A 385 -8.81 -6.67 -4.83
CA TYR A 385 -10.10 -7.20 -4.41
C TYR A 385 -10.07 -7.58 -2.93
N GLY A 386 -9.08 -8.36 -2.48
CA GLY A 386 -9.01 -8.92 -1.12
C GLY A 386 -8.98 -7.89 0.02
N THR A 387 -8.24 -6.77 -0.10
CA THR A 387 -8.18 -5.76 0.97
C THR A 387 -9.41 -4.86 1.02
N THR A 388 -10.20 -4.84 -0.07
CA THR A 388 -11.40 -3.99 -0.22
C THR A 388 -12.63 -4.49 0.56
N LEU A 389 -12.55 -5.68 1.16
CA LEU A 389 -13.61 -6.24 2.02
C LEU A 389 -13.94 -5.27 3.17
N ARG A 390 -15.23 -4.99 3.35
CA ARG A 390 -15.83 -4.12 4.36
C ARG A 390 -17.13 -4.71 4.89
N PHE A 391 -17.46 -4.38 6.12
CA PHE A 391 -18.68 -4.81 6.80
C PHE A 391 -19.46 -3.60 7.31
N ALA A 392 -20.65 -3.40 6.73
CA ALA A 392 -21.50 -2.27 7.06
C ALA A 392 -22.95 -2.57 6.71
N ASP A 393 -23.88 -2.11 7.55
CA ASP A 393 -25.33 -2.22 7.32
C ASP A 393 -25.78 -1.33 6.16
N VAL A 394 -25.64 -1.82 4.92
CA VAL A 394 -26.08 -1.09 3.72
C VAL A 394 -27.57 -1.28 3.45
N ASN A 395 -28.24 -2.22 4.12
CA ASN A 395 -29.65 -2.54 3.86
C ASN A 395 -30.64 -1.94 4.87
N GLY A 396 -30.21 -1.74 6.12
CA GLY A 396 -30.98 -1.16 7.22
C GLY A 396 -31.71 -2.21 8.07
N ASP A 397 -31.24 -3.46 8.14
CA ASP A 397 -31.83 -4.52 9.00
C ASP A 397 -31.12 -4.71 10.35
N GLY A 398 -30.12 -3.88 10.65
CA GLY A 398 -29.33 -3.93 11.89
C GLY A 398 -28.05 -4.76 11.79
N ARG A 399 -27.76 -5.37 10.63
CA ARG A 399 -26.61 -6.28 10.43
C ARG A 399 -25.58 -5.70 9.50
N ASP A 400 -24.31 -5.95 9.76
CA ASP A 400 -23.24 -5.54 8.86
C ASP A 400 -23.12 -6.49 7.64
N ASP A 401 -23.52 -5.98 6.48
CA ASP A 401 -23.44 -6.69 5.19
C ASP A 401 -22.01 -6.73 4.66
N LEU A 402 -21.66 -7.82 3.95
CA LEU A 402 -20.35 -7.93 3.31
C LEU A 402 -20.35 -7.18 1.97
N CYS A 403 -19.66 -6.04 1.90
CA CYS A 403 -19.37 -5.34 0.66
C CYS A 403 -17.91 -5.51 0.22
N ALA A 404 -17.70 -5.67 -1.09
CA ALA A 404 -16.38 -5.91 -1.67
C ALA A 404 -16.26 -5.34 -3.08
N ARG A 405 -15.04 -5.00 -3.51
CA ARG A 405 -14.75 -4.63 -4.90
C ARG A 405 -14.35 -5.85 -5.72
N ALA A 406 -15.13 -6.15 -6.76
CA ALA A 406 -14.80 -7.09 -7.81
C ALA A 406 -14.28 -6.36 -9.07
N ALA A 407 -13.78 -7.10 -10.07
CA ALA A 407 -13.28 -6.54 -11.33
C ALA A 407 -14.29 -5.64 -12.10
N ALA A 408 -15.60 -5.87 -11.92
CA ALA A 408 -16.67 -5.11 -12.57
C ALA A 408 -17.13 -3.87 -11.77
N GLY A 409 -16.81 -3.78 -10.48
CA GLY A 409 -17.36 -2.76 -9.57
C GLY A 409 -17.58 -3.30 -8.16
N ILE A 410 -18.39 -2.60 -7.38
CA ILE A 410 -18.75 -3.01 -6.02
C ILE A 410 -19.85 -4.08 -6.07
N ARG A 411 -19.74 -5.07 -5.19
CA ARG A 411 -20.77 -6.08 -4.94
C ARG A 411 -20.97 -6.23 -3.44
N CYS A 412 -22.22 -6.22 -3.01
CA CYS A 412 -22.60 -6.42 -1.62
C CYS A 412 -23.43 -7.71 -1.48
N TYR A 413 -23.21 -8.42 -0.39
CA TYR A 413 -23.89 -9.66 -0.02
C TYR A 413 -24.62 -9.41 1.30
N PRO A 414 -25.96 -9.28 1.28
CA PRO A 414 -26.72 -9.04 2.51
C PRO A 414 -26.48 -10.16 3.52
N SER A 415 -26.37 -9.84 4.81
CA SER A 415 -26.30 -10.85 5.84
C SER A 415 -27.67 -11.54 6.04
N THR A 416 -27.64 -12.73 6.61
CA THR A 416 -28.83 -13.45 7.10
C THR A 416 -28.63 -13.95 8.53
N GLY A 417 -27.57 -13.50 9.22
CA GLY A 417 -27.10 -13.98 10.51
C GLY A 417 -26.43 -15.36 10.46
N ASP A 418 -27.15 -16.38 9.98
CA ASP A 418 -26.63 -17.74 9.73
C ASP A 418 -25.97 -17.90 8.34
N GLY A 419 -25.63 -16.81 7.65
CA GLY A 419 -25.09 -16.84 6.29
C GLY A 419 -25.17 -15.51 5.55
N PHE A 420 -24.98 -15.55 4.23
CA PHE A 420 -25.11 -14.39 3.34
C PHE A 420 -26.06 -14.71 2.18
N GLY A 421 -26.86 -13.72 1.80
CA GLY A 421 -27.85 -13.77 0.73
C GLY A 421 -27.27 -13.67 -0.69
N PRO A 422 -28.16 -13.64 -1.71
CA PRO A 422 -27.75 -13.37 -3.09
C PRO A 422 -27.19 -11.94 -3.21
N ALA A 423 -26.10 -11.80 -3.93
CA ALA A 423 -25.42 -10.51 -4.05
C ALA A 423 -26.17 -9.52 -4.94
N PHE A 424 -26.07 -8.24 -4.61
CA PHE A 424 -26.45 -7.14 -5.49
C PHE A 424 -25.20 -6.36 -5.98
N GLU A 425 -25.32 -5.74 -7.15
CA GLU A 425 -24.25 -4.96 -7.78
C GLU A 425 -24.41 -3.46 -7.45
N GLY A 426 -23.31 -2.82 -7.06
CA GLY A 426 -23.23 -1.40 -6.76
C GLY A 426 -22.59 -0.60 -7.90
N PRO A 427 -21.95 0.56 -7.58
CA PRO A 427 -21.30 1.38 -8.59
C PRO A 427 -20.21 0.64 -9.37
N ALA A 428 -20.12 0.95 -10.67
CA ALA A 428 -19.18 0.34 -11.62
C ALA A 428 -17.73 0.82 -11.44
N LEU A 429 -17.17 0.60 -10.26
CA LEU A 429 -15.76 0.89 -9.90
C LEU A 429 -14.83 -0.17 -10.50
N SER A 430 -14.91 -0.38 -11.82
CA SER A 430 -14.31 -1.50 -12.53
C SER A 430 -12.80 -1.35 -12.75
N ASP A 431 -12.10 -2.48 -12.95
CA ASP A 431 -10.68 -2.48 -13.34
C ASP A 431 -10.49 -1.78 -14.70
N GLU A 432 -11.45 -1.95 -15.62
CA GLU A 432 -11.50 -1.24 -16.91
C GLU A 432 -11.58 0.29 -16.74
N SER A 433 -12.18 0.76 -15.65
CA SER A 433 -12.28 2.18 -15.27
C SER A 433 -11.13 2.65 -14.38
N GLY A 434 -10.04 1.87 -14.28
CA GLY A 434 -8.83 2.23 -13.52
C GLY A 434 -8.87 1.96 -12.01
N TRP A 435 -10.00 1.49 -11.47
CA TRP A 435 -10.17 1.32 -10.00
C TRP A 435 -9.35 0.19 -9.38
N GLY A 436 -8.60 -0.56 -10.19
CA GLY A 436 -7.56 -1.50 -9.73
C GLY A 436 -6.27 -0.82 -9.25
N ALA A 437 -6.23 0.51 -9.16
CA ALA A 437 -5.10 1.29 -8.64
C ALA A 437 -5.27 1.61 -7.12
N PRO A 438 -4.20 1.51 -6.30
CA PRO A 438 -4.27 1.70 -4.85
C PRO A 438 -4.92 3.02 -4.41
N GLU A 439 -4.60 4.12 -5.10
CA GLU A 439 -5.13 5.49 -4.92
C GLU A 439 -6.63 5.65 -5.24
N HIS A 440 -7.30 4.54 -5.59
CA HIS A 440 -8.74 4.44 -5.80
C HIS A 440 -9.35 3.38 -4.86
N TYR A 441 -9.01 2.08 -4.98
CA TYR A 441 -9.60 1.06 -4.09
C TYR A 441 -9.19 1.22 -2.61
N GLY A 442 -8.03 1.81 -2.35
CA GLY A 442 -7.56 2.17 -1.02
C GLY A 442 -8.40 3.23 -0.30
N THR A 443 -9.32 3.89 -1.02
CA THR A 443 -10.15 5.00 -0.52
C THR A 443 -11.61 4.64 -0.26
N LEU A 444 -12.02 3.38 -0.52
CA LEU A 444 -13.37 2.87 -0.23
C LEU A 444 -13.68 3.00 1.27
N ARG A 445 -14.82 3.62 1.60
CA ARG A 445 -15.39 3.76 2.96
C ARG A 445 -16.89 3.49 2.92
N PHE A 446 -17.44 3.04 4.04
CA PHE A 446 -18.87 2.91 4.28
C PHE A 446 -19.27 3.71 5.53
N GLY A 447 -20.47 4.29 5.52
CA GLY A 447 -21.03 5.12 6.60
C GLY A 447 -22.22 5.92 6.09
N ASP A 448 -23.21 6.20 6.94
CA ASP A 448 -24.42 6.94 6.55
C ASP A 448 -24.06 8.41 6.26
N VAL A 449 -24.38 8.93 5.07
CA VAL A 449 -24.10 10.33 4.69
C VAL A 449 -25.39 11.13 4.61
N ASP A 450 -26.47 10.57 4.05
CA ASP A 450 -27.75 11.29 3.93
C ASP A 450 -28.72 11.12 5.11
N GLY A 451 -28.30 10.36 6.13
CA GLY A 451 -28.95 10.21 7.44
C GLY A 451 -30.26 9.42 7.34
N ASP A 452 -30.25 8.35 6.56
CA ASP A 452 -31.41 7.48 6.33
C ASP A 452 -31.38 6.15 7.12
N GLY A 453 -30.29 5.91 7.86
CA GLY A 453 -30.04 4.72 8.67
C GLY A 453 -29.21 3.64 7.97
N ARG A 454 -28.79 3.85 6.72
CA ARG A 454 -27.98 2.89 5.94
C ARG A 454 -26.56 3.39 5.69
N ALA A 455 -25.62 2.46 5.60
CA ALA A 455 -24.25 2.78 5.23
C ALA A 455 -24.11 3.08 3.73
N ASP A 456 -23.81 4.34 3.41
CA ASP A 456 -23.51 4.80 2.05
C ASP A 456 -22.07 4.44 1.65
N LEU A 457 -21.81 4.33 0.35
CA LEU A 457 -20.47 4.10 -0.17
C LEU A 457 -19.81 5.43 -0.54
N CYS A 458 -18.66 5.76 0.04
CA CYS A 458 -17.79 6.85 -0.45
C CYS A 458 -16.48 6.30 -1.04
N ALA A 459 -16.05 6.86 -2.18
CA ALA A 459 -14.81 6.47 -2.85
C ALA A 459 -14.21 7.60 -3.72
N ARG A 460 -12.88 7.75 -3.65
CA ARG A 460 -12.14 8.81 -4.34
C ARG A 460 -11.61 8.32 -5.69
N GLY A 461 -12.12 8.93 -6.75
CA GLY A 461 -11.54 8.82 -8.10
C GLY A 461 -10.59 9.98 -8.40
N GLY A 462 -9.96 9.98 -9.56
CA GLY A 462 -9.02 11.05 -9.95
C GLY A 462 -9.62 12.47 -10.00
N ALA A 463 -10.95 12.58 -10.15
CA ALA A 463 -11.67 13.86 -10.13
C ALA A 463 -11.94 14.41 -8.71
N GLY A 464 -11.80 13.60 -7.66
CA GLY A 464 -12.19 13.94 -6.29
C GLY A 464 -12.98 12.82 -5.60
N MET A 465 -13.52 13.13 -4.43
CA MET A 465 -14.40 12.22 -3.69
C MET A 465 -15.79 12.18 -4.33
N ARG A 466 -16.42 11.00 -4.32
CA ARG A 466 -17.86 10.84 -4.58
C ARG A 466 -18.46 9.87 -3.58
N CYS A 467 -19.70 10.09 -3.23
CA CYS A 467 -20.48 9.18 -2.41
C CYS A 467 -21.72 8.71 -3.18
N TRP A 468 -22.20 7.51 -2.89
CA TRP A 468 -23.37 6.90 -3.49
C TRP A 468 -24.29 6.46 -2.37
N PRO A 469 -25.43 7.15 -2.15
CA PRO A 469 -26.37 6.74 -1.12
C PRO A 469 -26.92 5.34 -1.33
N SER A 470 -27.20 4.62 -0.26
CA SER A 470 -27.83 3.31 -0.34
C SER A 470 -29.32 3.42 -0.69
N ARG A 471 -29.87 2.31 -1.19
CA ARG A 471 -31.31 2.08 -1.38
C ARG A 471 -31.72 0.70 -0.83
N GLY A 472 -30.81 0.05 -0.10
CA GLY A 472 -30.92 -1.30 0.46
C GLY A 472 -30.85 -2.47 -0.54
N ASP A 473 -31.27 -2.27 -1.80
CA ASP A 473 -31.12 -3.26 -2.89
C ASP A 473 -30.03 -2.91 -3.92
N GLY A 474 -29.27 -1.85 -3.65
CA GLY A 474 -28.36 -1.19 -4.56
C GLY A 474 -28.11 0.25 -4.12
N PHE A 475 -27.41 1.02 -4.94
CA PHE A 475 -27.04 2.41 -4.63
C PHE A 475 -27.72 3.42 -5.57
N ALA A 476 -27.79 4.67 -5.15
CA ALA A 476 -28.36 5.81 -5.86
C ALA A 476 -27.37 6.43 -6.87
N ALA A 477 -27.70 7.62 -7.38
CA ALA A 477 -26.77 8.41 -8.19
C ALA A 477 -25.62 8.96 -7.33
N ALA A 478 -24.46 9.21 -7.95
CA ALA A 478 -23.31 9.76 -7.24
C ALA A 478 -23.55 11.23 -6.82
N ILE A 479 -23.22 11.53 -5.59
CA ILE A 479 -23.06 12.87 -5.03
C ILE A 479 -21.57 13.24 -5.13
N ASP A 480 -21.27 14.41 -5.69
CA ASP A 480 -19.89 14.93 -5.75
C ASP A 480 -19.48 15.49 -4.38
N GLY A 481 -18.35 15.00 -3.86
CA GLY A 481 -17.76 15.45 -2.60
C GLY A 481 -16.59 16.43 -2.78
N PRO A 482 -15.74 16.60 -1.76
CA PRO A 482 -14.54 17.43 -1.82
C PRO A 482 -13.63 17.12 -3.01
N ARG A 483 -13.04 18.17 -3.60
CA ARG A 483 -12.21 18.11 -4.82
C ARG A 483 -10.78 17.60 -4.57
N TRP A 484 -10.65 16.55 -3.77
CA TRP A 484 -9.43 15.80 -3.46
C TRP A 484 -8.96 14.94 -4.66
N SER A 485 -8.74 15.64 -5.77
CA SER A 485 -8.42 15.16 -7.11
C SER A 485 -6.92 14.89 -7.29
N ASP A 486 -6.53 14.23 -8.39
CA ASP A 486 -5.11 14.04 -8.74
C ASP A 486 -4.44 15.42 -8.93
N ALA A 487 -5.18 16.42 -9.42
CA ALA A 487 -4.72 17.80 -9.54
C ALA A 487 -4.48 18.51 -8.18
N ALA A 488 -5.02 17.98 -7.07
CA ALA A 488 -4.68 18.39 -5.70
C ALA A 488 -3.54 17.56 -5.09
N GLY A 489 -2.95 16.65 -5.88
CA GLY A 489 -1.93 15.69 -5.44
C GLY A 489 -2.46 14.65 -4.46
N PHE A 490 -3.73 14.25 -4.60
CA PHE A 490 -4.36 13.18 -3.80
C PHE A 490 -4.20 11.79 -4.44
N ASP A 491 -3.40 11.68 -5.50
CA ASP A 491 -2.74 10.46 -5.95
C ASP A 491 -1.58 10.05 -5.00
N ASP A 492 -0.95 11.03 -4.33
CA ASP A 492 0.08 10.74 -3.34
C ASP A 492 -0.48 10.12 -2.05
N VAL A 493 0.19 9.03 -1.64
CA VAL A 493 -0.13 8.18 -0.49
C VAL A 493 -0.19 8.93 0.85
N SER A 494 0.52 10.05 0.99
CA SER A 494 0.44 10.89 2.18
C SER A 494 -0.93 11.54 2.36
N LYS A 495 -1.74 11.69 1.30
CA LYS A 495 -3.05 12.34 1.37
C LYS A 495 -4.19 11.32 1.38
N TRP A 496 -4.28 10.45 0.38
CA TRP A 496 -5.46 9.59 0.24
C TRP A 496 -5.58 8.49 1.31
N SER A 497 -4.46 8.08 1.94
CA SER A 497 -4.50 7.16 3.08
C SER A 497 -5.10 7.79 4.35
N THR A 498 -5.10 9.12 4.43
CA THR A 498 -5.69 9.89 5.55
C THR A 498 -7.20 10.08 5.44
N ILE A 499 -7.82 9.74 4.30
CA ILE A 499 -9.27 9.86 4.11
C ILE A 499 -10.02 9.03 5.16
N ARG A 500 -10.96 9.68 5.86
CA ARG A 500 -11.96 9.09 6.75
C ARG A 500 -13.36 9.47 6.27
N LEU A 501 -14.31 8.62 6.64
CA LEU A 501 -15.74 8.89 6.66
C LEU A 501 -16.16 8.55 8.09
N ILE A 502 -16.64 9.53 8.85
CA ILE A 502 -16.95 9.38 10.28
C ILE A 502 -17.96 10.45 10.70
N ASP A 503 -18.95 10.06 11.51
CA ASP A 503 -19.84 10.99 12.20
C ASP A 503 -19.01 11.88 13.14
N LEU A 504 -18.91 13.17 12.84
CA LEU A 504 -17.97 14.07 13.53
C LEU A 504 -18.64 14.93 14.60
N ASP A 505 -19.94 15.23 14.43
CA ASP A 505 -20.73 16.09 15.33
C ASP A 505 -21.96 15.41 15.96
N GLY A 506 -21.93 14.07 16.01
CA GLY A 506 -22.85 13.23 16.80
C GLY A 506 -24.29 13.19 16.26
N ASP A 507 -24.53 13.69 15.05
CA ASP A 507 -25.87 13.87 14.48
C ASP A 507 -26.39 12.61 13.74
N GLY A 508 -25.53 11.60 13.55
CA GLY A 508 -25.80 10.36 12.83
C GLY A 508 -25.31 10.34 11.37
N ARG A 509 -24.78 11.46 10.84
CA ARG A 509 -24.25 11.59 9.47
C ARG A 509 -22.74 11.63 9.47
N ALA A 510 -22.11 11.06 8.45
CA ALA A 510 -20.67 10.93 8.38
C ALA A 510 -19.96 12.00 7.52
N GLU A 511 -19.13 12.80 8.17
CA GLU A 511 -18.19 13.73 7.53
C GLU A 511 -17.10 13.02 6.74
N LEU A 512 -16.75 13.64 5.62
CA LEU A 512 -15.50 13.35 4.93
C LEU A 512 -14.38 14.21 5.51
N CYS A 513 -13.37 13.59 6.11
CA CYS A 513 -12.15 14.25 6.60
C CYS A 513 -10.89 13.71 5.90
N ALA A 514 -9.96 14.59 5.50
CA ALA A 514 -8.66 14.20 4.96
C ALA A 514 -7.59 15.30 5.13
N ARG A 515 -6.31 14.90 5.20
CA ARG A 515 -5.18 15.84 5.27
C ARG A 515 -4.74 16.28 3.87
N THR A 516 -4.78 17.59 3.63
CA THR A 516 -4.23 18.26 2.45
C THR A 516 -2.77 18.70 2.69
N ALA A 517 -2.18 19.46 1.76
CA ALA A 517 -0.85 20.03 1.97
C ALA A 517 -0.81 21.14 3.04
N ALA A 518 -1.98 21.71 3.39
CA ALA A 518 -2.11 22.83 4.33
C ALA A 518 -2.50 22.40 5.75
N GLY A 519 -3.26 21.31 5.90
CA GLY A 519 -3.73 20.80 7.20
C GLY A 519 -4.78 19.71 7.04
N LEU A 520 -5.53 19.43 8.10
CA LEU A 520 -6.77 18.66 7.98
C LEU A 520 -7.86 19.55 7.36
N GLU A 521 -8.66 18.98 6.46
CA GLU A 521 -9.91 19.57 5.96
C GLU A 521 -11.04 18.53 6.13
N CYS A 522 -12.20 18.99 6.58
CA CYS A 522 -13.40 18.16 6.77
C CYS A 522 -14.61 18.79 6.05
N ALA A 523 -15.56 17.99 5.59
CA ALA A 523 -16.74 18.44 4.85
C ALA A 523 -17.99 17.66 5.22
N ARG A 524 -19.01 18.39 5.69
CA ARG A 524 -20.33 17.87 6.05
C ARG A 524 -21.24 17.75 4.82
N TYR A 525 -22.21 16.85 4.88
CA TYR A 525 -23.26 16.74 3.87
C TYR A 525 -24.54 17.45 4.35
N ALA A 526 -25.04 18.40 3.55
CA ALA A 526 -26.23 19.18 3.87
C ALA A 526 -26.99 19.60 2.61
N GLU A 527 -28.32 19.74 2.72
CA GLU A 527 -29.21 20.23 1.64
C GLU A 527 -29.10 19.49 0.28
N GLY A 528 -28.55 18.27 0.26
CA GLY A 528 -28.36 17.47 -0.96
C GLY A 528 -26.96 17.55 -1.59
N ALA A 529 -25.97 18.16 -0.94
CA ALA A 529 -24.60 18.23 -1.42
C ALA A 529 -23.57 18.29 -0.26
N PHE A 530 -22.29 18.05 -0.56
CA PHE A 530 -21.23 18.37 0.39
C PHE A 530 -20.97 19.88 0.45
N ALA A 531 -20.85 20.40 1.67
CA ALA A 531 -20.47 21.78 1.92
C ALA A 531 -19.04 22.08 1.47
N ALA A 532 -18.67 23.37 1.43
CA ALA A 532 -17.27 23.75 1.29
C ALA A 532 -16.47 23.24 2.50
N PRO A 533 -15.32 22.57 2.31
CA PRO A 533 -14.56 22.02 3.44
C PRO A 533 -14.12 23.10 4.44
N PHE A 534 -14.28 22.82 5.72
CA PHE A 534 -13.76 23.64 6.82
C PHE A 534 -12.36 23.14 7.23
N ALA A 535 -11.56 24.05 7.76
CA ALA A 535 -10.18 23.76 8.16
C ALA A 535 -10.12 23.21 9.58
N GLY A 536 -9.42 22.10 9.75
CA GLY A 536 -9.01 21.56 11.04
C GLY A 536 -7.54 21.91 11.36
N PRO A 537 -6.85 21.06 12.14
CA PRO A 537 -5.48 21.33 12.58
C PRO A 537 -4.47 21.54 11.44
N ALA A 538 -3.45 22.36 11.69
CA ALA A 538 -2.43 22.77 10.72
C ALA A 538 -1.36 21.70 10.43
N LEU A 539 -1.82 20.50 10.07
CA LEU A 539 -1.02 19.32 9.71
C LEU A 539 -0.35 19.46 8.33
N SER A 540 0.42 20.53 8.13
CA SER A 540 0.95 20.91 6.80
C SER A 540 2.23 20.16 6.41
N ASP A 541 2.44 20.03 5.09
CA ASP A 541 3.66 19.43 4.52
C ASP A 541 4.92 20.18 4.97
N GLY A 542 4.84 21.52 5.03
CA GLY A 542 5.91 22.39 5.51
C GLY A 542 6.24 22.25 7.00
N SER A 543 5.42 21.49 7.76
CA SER A 543 5.62 21.19 9.18
C SER A 543 5.89 19.71 9.45
N GLY A 544 6.26 18.91 8.44
CA GLY A 544 6.63 17.50 8.58
C GLY A 544 5.45 16.50 8.54
N TRP A 545 4.23 16.95 8.25
CA TRP A 545 3.06 16.05 8.15
C TRP A 545 2.94 15.34 6.79
N ALA A 546 3.89 15.56 5.89
CA ALA A 546 4.09 14.71 4.72
C ALA A 546 4.81 13.38 5.05
N ASP A 547 5.37 13.24 6.26
CA ASP A 547 6.10 12.04 6.69
C ASP A 547 5.15 10.95 7.22
N HIS A 548 5.43 9.69 6.87
CA HIS A 548 4.51 8.55 7.10
C HIS A 548 4.25 8.26 8.58
N ASP A 549 5.25 8.42 9.44
CA ASP A 549 5.12 8.24 10.89
C ASP A 549 4.37 9.40 11.59
N ASN A 550 3.99 10.43 10.82
CA ASN A 550 3.02 11.44 11.20
C ASN A 550 1.65 11.19 10.50
N TYR A 551 1.55 11.21 9.16
CA TYR A 551 0.23 11.09 8.49
C TYR A 551 -0.47 9.74 8.67
N GLY A 552 0.27 8.64 8.92
CA GLY A 552 -0.33 7.32 9.17
C GLY A 552 -1.07 7.21 10.51
N THR A 553 -0.94 8.23 11.37
CA THR A 553 -1.32 8.16 12.78
C THR A 553 -2.62 8.88 13.14
N LEU A 554 -3.24 9.59 12.19
CA LEU A 554 -4.52 10.28 12.41
C LEU A 554 -5.60 9.24 12.79
N ARG A 555 -6.18 9.42 13.97
CA ARG A 555 -7.31 8.68 14.55
C ARG A 555 -8.35 9.67 15.04
N PHE A 556 -9.60 9.19 15.07
CA PHE A 556 -10.73 9.92 15.60
C PHE A 556 -11.38 9.10 16.71
N GLY A 557 -12.01 9.78 17.67
CA GLY A 557 -12.69 9.21 18.83
C GLY A 557 -13.04 10.33 19.81
N ASP A 558 -14.22 10.33 20.40
CA ASP A 558 -14.62 11.24 21.49
C ASP A 558 -13.66 11.10 22.68
N VAL A 559 -12.71 12.03 22.89
CA VAL A 559 -11.76 11.93 24.02
C VAL A 559 -12.14 12.81 25.20
N ASP A 560 -13.10 13.73 25.09
CA ASP A 560 -13.52 14.59 26.22
C ASP A 560 -14.93 14.34 26.81
N GLY A 561 -15.75 13.56 26.11
CA GLY A 561 -17.00 12.97 26.58
C GLY A 561 -18.24 13.81 26.27
N ASP A 562 -18.21 14.61 25.20
CA ASP A 562 -19.33 15.44 24.77
C ASP A 562 -20.20 14.83 23.65
N GLY A 563 -19.70 13.78 22.98
CA GLY A 563 -20.35 13.05 21.89
C GLY A 563 -19.74 13.27 20.50
N ASP A 564 -19.02 14.38 20.29
CA ASP A 564 -18.35 14.69 19.03
C ASP A 564 -17.06 13.84 18.86
N GLN A 565 -16.47 13.77 17.67
CA GLN A 565 -15.28 12.92 17.43
C GLN A 565 -13.97 13.72 17.33
N ASP A 566 -13.17 13.69 18.39
CA ASP A 566 -11.89 14.41 18.46
C ASP A 566 -10.81 13.79 17.58
N LEU A 567 -9.86 14.61 17.12
CA LEU A 567 -8.70 14.14 16.37
C LEU A 567 -7.51 13.93 17.31
N CYS A 568 -6.96 12.71 17.38
CA CYS A 568 -5.60 12.49 17.88
C CYS A 568 -4.65 12.09 16.74
N ALA A 569 -3.45 12.65 16.74
CA ALA A 569 -2.37 12.28 15.83
C ALA A 569 -0.99 12.41 16.48
N ARG A 570 -0.06 11.57 16.05
CA ARG A 570 1.34 11.63 16.48
C ARG A 570 2.10 12.68 15.67
N ALA A 571 2.81 13.56 16.38
CA ALA A 571 3.90 14.36 15.84
C ALA A 571 5.25 13.82 16.34
N ASN A 572 6.36 14.28 15.74
CA ASN A 572 7.73 13.94 16.17
C ASN A 572 7.98 14.14 17.68
N ARG A 573 7.31 15.13 18.31
CA ARG A 573 7.42 15.44 19.75
C ARG A 573 6.53 14.61 20.67
N GLY A 574 5.63 13.80 20.13
CA GLY A 574 4.61 13.03 20.87
C GLY A 574 3.21 13.14 20.27
N VAL A 575 2.24 12.48 20.91
CA VAL A 575 0.83 12.54 20.48
C VAL A 575 0.21 13.88 20.87
N LEU A 576 -0.58 14.43 19.96
CA LEU A 576 -1.41 15.62 20.16
C LEU A 576 -2.86 15.24 19.89
N CYS A 577 -3.76 15.76 20.72
CA CYS A 577 -5.20 15.61 20.52
C CYS A 577 -5.84 16.99 20.45
N TRP A 578 -6.73 17.17 19.48
CA TRP A 578 -7.49 18.38 19.22
C TRP A 578 -8.96 18.07 19.41
N PRO A 579 -9.58 18.58 20.49
CA PRO A 579 -11.03 18.51 20.64
C PRO A 579 -11.73 19.11 19.43
N TYR A 580 -12.86 18.54 19.05
CA TYR A 580 -13.80 19.19 18.15
C TYR A 580 -14.71 20.16 18.94
N THR A 581 -15.48 21.02 18.27
CA THR A 581 -16.25 22.10 18.94
C THR A 581 -17.61 22.39 18.28
N GLY A 582 -18.21 21.41 17.59
CA GLY A 582 -19.41 21.61 16.76
C GLY A 582 -19.22 22.48 15.49
N ASP A 583 -18.21 23.35 15.42
CA ASP A 583 -17.91 24.25 14.29
C ASP A 583 -16.46 24.21 13.78
N GLY A 584 -15.58 23.44 14.42
CA GLY A 584 -14.17 23.30 14.06
C GLY A 584 -13.39 22.46 15.07
N PHE A 585 -12.06 22.58 15.04
CA PHE A 585 -11.18 21.93 16.03
C PHE A 585 -10.51 22.96 16.93
N GLY A 586 -10.51 22.68 18.23
CA GLY A 586 -9.96 23.51 19.29
C GLY A 586 -8.43 23.53 19.36
N ALA A 587 -7.91 24.04 20.47
CA ALA A 587 -6.48 24.03 20.75
C ALA A 587 -6.00 22.65 21.19
N SER A 588 -4.89 22.16 20.63
CA SER A 588 -4.35 20.84 21.01
C SER A 588 -3.91 20.78 22.47
N PHE A 589 -4.23 19.68 23.14
CA PHE A 589 -3.51 19.24 24.34
C PHE A 589 -2.48 18.14 24.00
N ASP A 590 -1.52 17.94 24.92
CA ASP A 590 -0.49 16.92 24.77
C ASP A 590 -1.00 15.56 25.28
N GLY A 591 -0.88 14.53 24.45
CA GLY A 591 -1.17 13.14 24.80
C GLY A 591 0.05 12.43 25.42
N PRO A 592 0.04 11.07 25.46
CA PRO A 592 1.21 10.29 25.82
C PRO A 592 2.45 10.66 24.99
N ALA A 593 3.61 10.64 25.64
CA ALA A 593 4.85 11.25 25.13
C ALA A 593 5.33 10.68 23.78
N TRP A 594 5.11 9.38 23.54
CA TRP A 594 5.24 8.58 22.31
C TRP A 594 5.92 9.26 21.08
N SER A 595 7.16 9.68 21.27
CA SER A 595 7.90 10.60 20.39
C SER A 595 8.92 9.91 19.49
N ASP A 596 9.62 10.68 18.65
CA ASP A 596 10.84 10.23 17.96
C ASP A 596 11.89 9.69 18.95
N ASP A 597 12.10 10.39 20.08
CA ASP A 597 13.08 10.04 21.11
C ASP A 597 12.71 8.76 21.88
N GLU A 598 11.40 8.45 21.99
CA GLU A 598 10.91 7.17 22.52
C GLU A 598 10.85 6.06 21.44
N GLY A 599 11.24 6.35 20.19
CA GLY A 599 11.27 5.40 19.08
C GLY A 599 9.92 5.11 18.42
N TRP A 600 8.90 5.93 18.65
CA TRP A 600 7.57 5.78 18.05
C TRP A 600 7.50 6.23 16.59
N ASN A 601 8.58 6.75 15.99
CA ASN A 601 8.70 6.86 14.54
C ASN A 601 8.85 5.48 13.85
N ASP A 602 9.09 4.42 14.61
CA ASP A 602 9.08 3.04 14.11
C ASP A 602 7.66 2.56 13.75
N ARG A 603 7.49 2.10 12.50
CA ARG A 603 6.24 1.57 11.93
C ARG A 603 5.77 0.23 12.56
N ARG A 604 6.40 -0.23 13.64
CA ARG A 604 5.94 -1.33 14.51
C ARG A 604 5.10 -0.84 15.69
N TYR A 605 5.03 0.48 15.89
CA TYR A 605 4.30 1.14 16.98
C TYR A 605 3.30 2.18 16.44
N ASN A 606 3.72 3.19 15.66
CA ASN A 606 2.81 4.27 15.21
C ASN A 606 1.63 3.83 14.34
N THR A 607 1.74 2.73 13.59
CA THR A 607 0.63 2.20 12.78
C THR A 607 -0.48 1.58 13.62
N THR A 608 -0.24 1.32 14.91
CA THR A 608 -1.12 0.57 15.83
C THR A 608 -1.88 1.46 16.82
N LEU A 609 -1.81 2.77 16.64
CA LEU A 609 -2.58 3.73 17.44
C LEU A 609 -4.08 3.53 17.18
N ALA A 610 -4.89 3.61 18.23
CA ALA A 610 -6.34 3.54 18.22
C ALA A 610 -6.92 4.42 19.34
N LEU A 611 -8.16 4.86 19.16
CA LEU A 611 -8.99 5.53 20.17
C LEU A 611 -10.21 4.66 20.40
N ALA A 612 -10.46 4.27 21.65
CA ALA A 612 -11.64 3.47 22.03
C ALA A 612 -11.83 3.48 23.55
N ASP A 613 -13.06 3.48 24.05
CA ASP A 613 -13.33 3.33 25.49
C ASP A 613 -12.99 1.90 25.92
N VAL A 614 -12.03 1.74 26.84
CA VAL A 614 -11.67 0.43 27.42
C VAL A 614 -11.82 0.38 28.96
N ASP A 615 -12.28 1.48 29.57
CA ASP A 615 -12.36 1.66 31.02
C ASP A 615 -13.81 1.89 31.54
N GLY A 616 -14.72 2.24 30.64
CA GLY A 616 -16.17 2.30 30.84
C GLY A 616 -16.69 3.65 31.33
N ASP A 617 -15.90 4.71 31.21
CA ASP A 617 -16.28 6.06 31.66
C ASP A 617 -16.77 7.01 30.54
N GLY A 618 -16.93 6.49 29.32
CA GLY A 618 -17.58 7.16 28.19
C GLY A 618 -16.64 7.98 27.30
N ARG A 619 -15.31 7.87 27.49
CA ARG A 619 -14.31 8.58 26.68
C ARG A 619 -13.36 7.59 26.01
N ALA A 620 -12.91 7.94 24.81
CA ALA A 620 -12.02 7.13 24.01
C ALA A 620 -10.58 7.20 24.53
N ASP A 621 -10.08 6.08 25.00
CA ASP A 621 -8.73 5.94 25.53
C ASP A 621 -7.72 5.77 24.40
N LEU A 622 -6.52 6.33 24.58
CA LEU A 622 -5.47 6.18 23.58
C LEU A 622 -4.74 4.85 23.76
N CYS A 623 -5.09 3.90 22.90
CA CYS A 623 -4.42 2.61 22.78
C CYS A 623 -3.28 2.66 21.75
N GLY A 624 -2.18 1.95 22.04
CA GLY A 624 -1.05 1.82 21.13
C GLY A 624 -0.14 0.65 21.50
N ARG A 625 0.38 -0.06 20.50
CA ARG A 625 1.31 -1.17 20.71
C ARG A 625 2.71 -0.65 21.03
N ALA A 626 3.20 -0.95 22.22
CA ALA A 626 4.59 -0.79 22.61
C ALA A 626 5.38 -2.11 22.50
N ALA A 627 6.70 -2.06 22.73
CA ALA A 627 7.58 -3.22 22.63
C ALA A 627 7.23 -4.42 23.55
N ARG A 628 6.42 -4.22 24.60
CA ARG A 628 6.01 -5.24 25.59
C ARG A 628 4.55 -5.68 25.50
N GLY A 629 3.71 -5.00 24.72
CA GLY A 629 2.27 -5.21 24.69
C GLY A 629 1.52 -3.98 24.17
N VAL A 630 0.19 -4.07 24.04
CA VAL A 630 -0.66 -2.90 23.85
C VAL A 630 -0.83 -2.19 25.18
N LEU A 631 -0.65 -0.87 25.16
CA LEU A 631 -0.90 0.04 26.27
C LEU A 631 -2.11 0.90 25.91
N CYS A 632 -3.12 0.95 26.76
CA CYS A 632 -4.22 1.91 26.67
C CYS A 632 -4.09 2.89 27.84
N ALA A 633 -4.04 4.18 27.53
CA ALA A 633 -3.95 5.26 28.52
C ALA A 633 -5.34 5.90 28.67
N PRO A 634 -5.98 5.81 29.85
CA PRO A 634 -7.34 6.31 30.03
C PRO A 634 -7.45 7.82 29.81
N SER A 635 -8.51 8.28 29.13
CA SER A 635 -8.70 9.72 28.90
C SER A 635 -9.06 10.48 30.18
N GLN A 636 -8.70 11.76 30.24
CA GLN A 636 -9.11 12.71 31.28
C GLN A 636 -9.71 14.00 30.68
N GLY A 637 -10.14 13.94 29.41
CA GLY A 637 -10.75 15.04 28.64
C GLY A 637 -9.83 16.20 28.24
N ALA A 638 -8.75 16.43 28.98
CA ALA A 638 -7.70 17.40 28.61
C ALA A 638 -6.28 16.82 28.80
N GLY A 639 -6.15 15.50 28.71
CA GLY A 639 -4.94 14.73 28.94
C GLY A 639 -5.27 13.25 29.11
N PHE A 640 -4.25 12.42 29.38
CA PHE A 640 -4.41 10.98 29.59
C PHE A 640 -3.71 10.51 30.88
N GLY A 641 -4.27 9.46 31.49
CA GLY A 641 -3.81 8.85 32.73
C GLY A 641 -2.61 7.92 32.58
N ALA A 642 -2.29 7.22 33.67
CA ALA A 642 -1.31 6.14 33.63
C ALA A 642 -1.91 4.92 32.90
N PRO A 643 -1.19 4.26 31.97
CA PRO A 643 -1.75 3.15 31.20
C PRO A 643 -2.24 1.97 32.05
N LEU A 644 -3.32 1.35 31.59
CA LEU A 644 -3.87 0.10 32.12
C LEU A 644 -2.87 -1.07 31.98
N PRO A 645 -3.07 -2.18 32.72
CA PRO A 645 -2.27 -3.39 32.59
C PRO A 645 -2.19 -3.88 31.13
N ALA A 646 -0.97 -4.01 30.60
CA ALA A 646 -0.73 -4.20 29.18
C ALA A 646 -1.20 -5.56 28.64
N VAL A 647 -1.90 -5.55 27.49
CA VAL A 647 -2.27 -6.77 26.75
C VAL A 647 -1.03 -7.35 26.07
N PRO A 648 -0.75 -8.67 26.16
CA PRO A 648 0.56 -9.25 25.84
C PRO A 648 0.89 -9.36 24.34
N PHE A 649 0.47 -8.42 23.48
CA PHE A 649 0.84 -8.37 22.05
C PHE A 649 2.23 -7.73 21.81
N GLY A 650 3.21 -8.10 22.64
CA GLY A 650 4.57 -7.54 22.65
C GLY A 650 5.49 -8.11 21.58
N ASN A 651 6.77 -7.73 21.62
CA ASN A 651 7.78 -8.28 20.70
C ASN A 651 8.11 -9.75 21.04
N GLU A 652 7.97 -10.15 22.31
CA GLU A 652 8.25 -11.51 22.79
C GLU A 652 7.18 -12.51 22.33
N GLN A 653 5.97 -12.03 22.06
CA GLN A 653 4.81 -12.79 21.57
C GLN A 653 4.65 -12.71 20.05
N GLY A 654 5.73 -12.39 19.32
CA GLY A 654 5.76 -12.45 17.85
C GLY A 654 5.30 -11.18 17.12
N PHE A 655 4.49 -10.30 17.73
CA PHE A 655 3.92 -9.08 17.12
C PHE A 655 4.93 -8.01 16.66
N ALA A 656 6.24 -8.30 16.64
CA ALA A 656 7.19 -7.57 15.81
C ALA A 656 6.97 -7.82 14.29
N ALA A 657 6.43 -8.98 13.91
CA ALA A 657 6.15 -9.37 12.53
C ALA A 657 4.99 -8.59 11.91
N LEU A 658 4.80 -8.66 10.59
CA LEU A 658 3.76 -7.93 9.85
C LEU A 658 2.40 -8.62 10.03
N GLU A 659 2.38 -9.91 9.74
CA GLU A 659 1.32 -10.92 9.78
C GLU A 659 0.57 -11.08 11.11
N TYR A 660 1.01 -10.36 12.13
CA TYR A 660 0.40 -10.26 13.45
C TYR A 660 0.09 -8.79 13.79
N ARG A 661 1.02 -7.85 13.61
CA ARG A 661 0.80 -6.45 14.03
C ARG A 661 -0.16 -5.65 13.13
N SER A 662 -0.36 -6.03 11.87
CA SER A 662 -1.41 -5.44 11.02
C SER A 662 -2.81 -5.92 11.40
N THR A 663 -2.93 -6.92 12.28
CA THR A 663 -4.20 -7.53 12.71
C THR A 663 -4.75 -6.99 14.04
N ILE A 664 -3.99 -6.17 14.77
CA ILE A 664 -4.42 -5.62 16.07
C ILE A 664 -5.58 -4.64 15.87
N ARG A 665 -6.65 -4.78 16.68
CA ARG A 665 -7.84 -3.92 16.69
C ARG A 665 -8.16 -3.49 18.13
N VAL A 666 -8.60 -2.25 18.29
CA VAL A 666 -9.35 -1.73 19.44
C VAL A 666 -10.30 -0.67 18.88
N ALA A 667 -11.61 -0.77 19.11
CA ALA A 667 -12.62 0.16 18.59
C ALA A 667 -13.90 0.10 19.42
N SER A 668 -14.42 1.26 19.86
CA SER A 668 -15.68 1.37 20.62
C SER A 668 -16.87 0.79 19.86
N PRO A 669 -17.89 0.22 20.54
CA PRO A 669 -19.21 -0.04 19.95
C PRO A 669 -19.77 1.17 19.21
N ARG A 670 -20.46 0.93 18.08
CA ARG A 670 -21.28 1.97 17.44
C ARG A 670 -22.55 2.15 18.26
N VAL A 671 -22.87 3.40 18.63
CA VAL A 671 -24.22 3.78 19.07
C VAL A 671 -25.14 3.73 17.85
N ARG A 672 -25.64 2.52 17.50
CA ARG A 672 -26.71 2.39 16.50
C ARG A 672 -27.95 3.13 17.05
N PRO A 673 -28.54 4.09 16.34
CA PRO A 673 -29.82 4.66 16.74
C PRO A 673 -30.87 3.54 16.88
N GLU A 674 -31.63 3.50 17.97
CA GLU A 674 -32.72 2.54 18.11
C GLU A 674 -33.76 2.81 17.00
N VAL A 675 -33.77 1.95 15.97
CA VAL A 675 -34.78 2.00 14.91
C VAL A 675 -36.16 1.88 15.57
N PRO A 676 -37.04 2.90 15.46
CA PRO A 676 -38.34 2.84 16.09
C PRO A 676 -39.15 1.69 15.49
N VAL A 677 -39.33 0.61 16.26
CA VAL A 677 -40.08 -0.57 15.80
C VAL A 677 -41.56 -0.18 15.64
N GLU A 678 -41.93 0.16 14.40
CA GLU A 678 -43.31 0.38 13.95
C GLU A 678 -44.21 -0.71 14.54
N PRO A 679 -45.18 -0.39 15.43
CA PRO A 679 -45.89 -1.39 16.22
C PRO A 679 -46.87 -2.28 15.45
N GLY A 680 -46.35 -3.23 14.65
CA GLY A 680 -47.04 -4.46 14.30
C GLY A 680 -46.91 -4.93 12.86
N VAL A 681 -45.97 -5.87 12.63
CA VAL A 681 -46.30 -7.11 11.92
C VAL A 681 -45.79 -8.28 12.76
N ASP A 682 -46.65 -9.27 13.04
CA ASP A 682 -46.36 -10.43 13.88
C ASP A 682 -45.46 -11.44 13.13
N ALA A 683 -44.15 -11.22 13.19
CA ALA A 683 -43.13 -12.18 12.76
C ALA A 683 -42.92 -13.25 13.84
N GLY A 684 -43.86 -14.18 13.95
CA GLY A 684 -43.98 -15.11 15.07
C GLY A 684 -42.74 -15.97 15.38
N VAL A 685 -41.92 -15.50 16.32
CA VAL A 685 -40.88 -16.29 17.01
C VAL A 685 -41.53 -17.06 18.17
N PRO A 686 -41.24 -18.37 18.37
CA PRO A 686 -41.84 -19.12 19.46
C PRO A 686 -41.28 -18.71 20.83
N ASP A 687 -42.14 -18.18 21.69
CA ASP A 687 -41.86 -17.80 23.09
C ASP A 687 -41.28 -18.98 23.90
N VAL A 688 -39.96 -18.91 24.18
CA VAL A 688 -39.23 -19.82 25.07
C VAL A 688 -39.19 -19.28 26.50
N GLY A 689 -40.37 -19.04 27.06
CA GLY A 689 -40.52 -18.45 28.39
C GLY A 689 -39.77 -19.17 29.50
N VAL A 690 -38.78 -18.49 30.07
CA VAL A 690 -38.13 -18.83 31.35
C VAL A 690 -38.52 -17.77 32.37
N SER A 691 -39.18 -18.19 33.44
CA SER A 691 -39.75 -17.27 34.43
C SER A 691 -38.98 -17.22 35.75
N ARG A 692 -38.96 -16.03 36.36
CA ARG A 692 -39.11 -15.73 37.81
C ARG A 692 -37.91 -15.38 38.71
N ASP A 693 -38.25 -14.40 39.57
CA ASP A 693 -37.90 -14.23 40.99
C ASP A 693 -36.56 -13.61 41.42
N ALA A 694 -36.45 -12.29 41.20
CA ALA A 694 -36.15 -11.31 42.25
C ALA A 694 -36.85 -9.97 41.91
N GLY A 695 -37.29 -9.13 42.85
CA GLY A 695 -37.26 -9.23 44.31
C GLY A 695 -37.47 -7.84 44.94
N ALA A 696 -38.71 -7.35 45.01
CA ALA A 696 -39.01 -5.94 45.28
C ALA A 696 -38.61 -5.44 46.69
N GLY A 697 -38.12 -4.20 46.76
CA GLY A 697 -37.88 -3.44 47.99
C GLY A 697 -38.45 -2.02 47.89
N ASP A 698 -39.39 -1.69 48.77
CA ASP A 698 -40.14 -0.43 48.79
C ASP A 698 -39.64 0.52 49.90
N ALA A 699 -39.44 1.80 49.56
CA ALA A 699 -39.74 2.98 50.40
C ALA A 699 -39.28 4.29 49.71
N GLY A 700 -40.14 5.32 49.58
CA GLY A 700 -39.67 6.64 49.08
C GLY A 700 -40.69 7.74 48.73
N VAL A 701 -41.89 7.76 49.32
CA VAL A 701 -43.01 8.65 48.91
C VAL A 701 -42.66 10.16 48.83
N GLY A 702 -43.04 10.81 47.72
CA GLY A 702 -43.15 12.26 47.59
C GLY A 702 -44.35 12.63 46.69
N ASP A 703 -45.35 13.32 47.24
CA ASP A 703 -46.70 13.47 46.65
C ASP A 703 -47.07 14.94 46.36
N VAL A 704 -47.33 15.26 45.09
CA VAL A 704 -48.29 16.26 44.55
C VAL A 704 -48.29 16.16 43.00
N GLY A 705 -49.41 16.26 42.28
CA GLY A 705 -50.82 16.33 42.70
C GLY A 705 -51.75 16.27 41.47
N VAL A 706 -52.91 15.64 41.60
CA VAL A 706 -53.80 15.29 40.47
C VAL A 706 -54.83 16.37 40.14
N VAL A 707 -55.11 16.58 38.84
CA VAL A 707 -56.41 17.07 38.35
C VAL A 707 -56.86 16.20 37.16
N ASP A 708 -58.14 15.82 37.13
CA ASP A 708 -58.72 14.80 36.23
C ASP A 708 -59.68 15.42 35.19
N ALA A 709 -59.63 14.96 33.94
CA ALA A 709 -60.62 15.22 32.89
C ALA A 709 -60.56 14.20 31.74
N ARG A 710 -61.39 13.15 31.80
CA ARG A 710 -61.63 12.21 30.67
C ARG A 710 -62.57 12.81 29.61
N VAL A 711 -62.24 12.67 28.32
CA VAL A 711 -63.20 12.58 27.19
C VAL A 711 -62.61 11.66 26.10
N ASP A 712 -63.47 10.97 25.37
CA ASP A 712 -63.22 10.04 24.26
C ASP A 712 -64.27 10.32 23.15
N PRO A 713 -64.11 9.90 21.88
CA PRO A 713 -63.28 10.54 20.86
C PRO A 713 -64.11 11.19 19.72
N ALA A 714 -63.38 11.70 18.70
CA ALA A 714 -63.83 12.20 17.38
C ALA A 714 -64.47 13.60 17.28
N ASP A 715 -63.80 14.49 16.55
CA ASP A 715 -64.35 15.10 15.33
C ASP A 715 -63.21 15.52 14.37
N VAL A 716 -63.50 15.79 13.09
CA VAL A 716 -62.51 16.13 12.03
C VAL A 716 -62.81 17.50 11.44
N GLY A 717 -62.03 18.52 11.83
CA GLY A 717 -62.29 19.93 11.51
C GLY A 717 -61.17 20.66 10.75
N ARG A 718 -61.29 20.73 9.42
CA ARG A 718 -60.83 21.89 8.61
C ARG A 718 -61.92 23.00 8.66
N PRO A 719 -61.75 24.23 8.12
CA PRO A 719 -60.62 24.81 7.37
C PRO A 719 -60.21 26.23 7.84
N GLU A 720 -59.32 26.92 7.11
CA GLU A 720 -59.70 28.19 6.46
C GLU A 720 -58.80 28.53 5.25
N VAL A 721 -59.39 29.08 4.18
CA VAL A 721 -58.73 29.62 2.96
C VAL A 721 -59.65 30.70 2.39
N ALA A 722 -59.10 31.84 1.94
CA ALA A 722 -59.87 32.88 1.23
C ALA A 722 -59.06 33.54 0.10
N ASP A 723 -59.72 33.72 -1.06
CA ASP A 723 -59.16 34.29 -2.29
C ASP A 723 -59.13 35.84 -2.31
N ALA A 724 -58.23 36.40 -3.14
CA ALA A 724 -58.46 37.66 -3.84
C ALA A 724 -57.94 37.56 -5.30
N ARG A 725 -58.60 38.26 -6.25
CA ARG A 725 -58.44 38.06 -7.71
C ARG A 725 -58.18 39.39 -8.49
N PRO A 726 -57.77 39.33 -9.78
CA PRO A 726 -56.93 40.37 -10.40
C PRO A 726 -57.65 41.37 -11.33
N ALA A 727 -56.87 42.27 -11.94
CA ALA A 727 -57.23 43.11 -13.09
C ALA A 727 -56.05 43.18 -14.10
N ASP A 728 -56.32 43.64 -15.33
CA ASP A 728 -55.44 43.56 -16.53
C ASP A 728 -55.26 44.98 -17.19
N PRO A 729 -54.89 45.20 -18.48
CA PRO A 729 -53.60 45.82 -18.83
C PRO A 729 -53.67 47.14 -19.64
N ASP A 730 -52.52 47.77 -19.92
CA ASP A 730 -52.27 48.45 -21.20
C ASP A 730 -50.75 48.67 -21.48
N GLY A 731 -50.36 48.98 -22.73
CA GLY A 731 -48.97 48.97 -23.25
C GLY A 731 -48.11 50.25 -23.05
N ALA A 732 -46.94 50.43 -23.70
CA ALA A 732 -46.31 49.63 -24.76
C ALA A 732 -44.77 49.82 -24.92
N VAL A 733 -44.08 48.74 -25.32
CA VAL A 733 -43.03 48.58 -26.36
C VAL A 733 -42.10 49.76 -26.76
N LEU A 734 -40.77 49.55 -26.76
CA LEU A 734 -39.86 49.74 -27.94
C LEU A 734 -38.35 49.40 -27.69
N THR A 735 -37.67 48.92 -28.74
CA THR A 735 -36.21 48.82 -28.98
C THR A 735 -35.97 49.19 -30.48
N PRO A 736 -34.74 49.20 -31.12
CA PRO A 736 -33.37 48.91 -30.65
C PRO A 736 -32.22 49.86 -31.17
N GLU A 737 -30.97 49.52 -30.80
CA GLU A 737 -29.66 49.72 -31.50
C GLU A 737 -28.97 51.10 -31.79
N ALA A 738 -27.61 51.02 -31.81
CA ALA A 738 -26.55 51.97 -32.28
C ALA A 738 -26.34 53.32 -31.54
N GLY A 739 -25.11 53.89 -31.42
CA GLY A 739 -23.75 53.40 -31.72
C GLY A 739 -22.66 54.52 -31.76
N VAL A 740 -21.36 54.16 -31.64
CA VAL A 740 -20.12 55.02 -31.76
C VAL A 740 -19.90 56.05 -30.62
N GLY A 741 -18.71 56.30 -30.03
CA GLY A 741 -17.31 55.82 -30.17
C GLY A 741 -16.44 56.50 -29.05
N THR A 742 -15.13 56.85 -29.11
CA THR A 742 -14.02 56.75 -30.09
C THR A 742 -12.64 57.06 -29.41
N ASP A 743 -11.58 56.30 -29.69
CA ASP A 743 -10.11 56.68 -29.67
C ASP A 743 -9.41 57.12 -28.34
N ALA A 744 -8.07 57.10 -28.14
CA ALA A 744 -6.89 56.84 -29.02
C ALA A 744 -5.65 56.24 -28.26
N THR A 745 -4.48 56.18 -28.91
CA THR A 745 -3.28 55.35 -28.54
C THR A 745 -1.96 56.11 -28.24
N ALA A 746 -1.09 55.54 -27.38
CA ALA A 746 0.39 55.66 -27.38
C ALA A 746 1.00 54.51 -26.52
N ALA A 747 2.19 53.91 -26.71
CA ALA A 747 3.41 54.14 -27.50
C ALA A 747 4.61 54.85 -26.81
N ASP A 748 5.77 54.18 -26.90
CA ASP A 748 7.19 54.62 -26.82
C ASP A 748 7.92 54.94 -25.47
N ASP A 749 9.25 54.78 -25.57
CA ASP A 749 10.42 55.24 -24.77
C ASP A 749 10.79 54.68 -23.37
N ASP A 750 11.82 53.82 -23.37
CA ASP A 750 12.92 53.70 -22.38
C ASP A 750 13.96 54.82 -22.69
N PRO A 751 14.63 55.50 -21.71
CA PRO A 751 15.92 54.97 -21.25
C PRO A 751 16.50 55.41 -19.86
N ASP A 752 17.46 54.58 -19.41
CA ASP A 752 18.76 54.95 -18.78
C ASP A 752 18.85 55.44 -17.30
N ARG A 753 19.31 54.54 -16.41
CA ARG A 753 20.55 54.64 -15.57
C ARG A 753 20.54 53.65 -14.38
N GLY A 754 21.57 52.84 -14.09
CA GLY A 754 22.79 52.49 -14.83
C GLY A 754 24.04 52.26 -13.94
N ILE A 755 25.09 51.63 -14.50
CA ILE A 755 26.54 51.76 -14.10
C ILE A 755 26.94 51.01 -12.79
N ARG A 756 27.99 50.15 -12.66
CA ARG A 756 29.22 49.77 -13.43
C ARG A 756 29.57 48.26 -13.19
N THR A 757 29.89 47.43 -14.19
CA THR A 757 31.26 46.98 -14.68
C THR A 757 32.28 46.56 -13.60
N GLY A 758 33.13 45.53 -13.72
CA GLY A 758 33.50 44.59 -14.81
C GLY A 758 34.41 43.47 -14.23
N CYS A 759 35.26 42.69 -14.92
CA CYS A 759 35.75 42.61 -16.31
C CYS A 759 36.23 41.17 -16.64
N THR A 760 36.70 40.92 -17.88
CA THR A 760 37.07 39.59 -18.45
C THR A 760 38.53 39.14 -18.23
N ALA A 761 38.77 37.82 -18.29
CA ALA A 761 40.07 37.18 -18.59
C ALA A 761 39.86 35.75 -19.17
N THR A 762 40.88 35.14 -19.80
CA THR A 762 40.78 33.87 -20.57
C THR A 762 42.05 32.98 -20.47
N VAL A 763 42.02 31.81 -21.13
CA VAL A 763 43.09 30.84 -21.53
C VAL A 763 43.84 29.96 -20.51
N GLY A 764 44.18 28.73 -20.95
CA GLY A 764 44.94 27.68 -20.24
C GLY A 764 44.05 26.48 -19.81
N ALA A 765 43.92 25.33 -20.48
CA ALA A 765 44.81 24.48 -21.30
C ALA A 765 45.85 23.66 -20.52
N GLU A 766 45.60 22.35 -20.29
CA GLU A 766 46.37 21.20 -20.84
C GLU A 766 46.06 19.82 -20.19
N LYS A 767 45.84 18.80 -21.05
CA LYS A 767 46.27 17.37 -20.99
C LYS A 767 45.86 16.41 -19.84
N ALA A 768 45.23 15.30 -20.25
CA ALA A 768 45.22 13.97 -19.60
C ALA A 768 46.54 13.18 -19.93
N PRO A 769 46.78 11.84 -19.69
CA PRO A 769 45.81 10.71 -19.74
C PRO A 769 46.06 9.39 -18.91
N ALA A 770 45.02 8.52 -18.88
CA ALA A 770 45.06 7.03 -18.91
C ALA A 770 45.71 6.25 -17.71
N TRP A 771 45.61 4.91 -17.53
CA TRP A 771 45.39 3.75 -18.44
C TRP A 771 44.57 2.56 -17.83
N LEU A 772 43.99 1.73 -18.73
CA LEU A 772 43.57 0.29 -18.71
C LEU A 772 43.39 -0.50 -17.38
N LEU A 773 42.31 -1.27 -17.10
CA LEU A 773 41.58 -2.39 -17.82
C LEU A 773 42.19 -3.82 -17.62
N ALA A 774 41.31 -4.85 -17.59
CA ALA A 774 41.50 -6.34 -17.49
C ALA A 774 41.27 -6.96 -16.07
N LEU A 775 40.47 -8.01 -15.79
CA LEU A 775 40.11 -9.36 -16.36
C LEU A 775 40.94 -10.52 -15.73
N VAL A 776 40.49 -11.78 -15.49
CA VAL A 776 39.17 -12.45 -15.25
C VAL A 776 39.39 -13.98 -14.99
N ILE A 777 38.35 -14.74 -14.54
CA ILE A 777 38.23 -16.24 -14.50
C ILE A 777 39.09 -16.93 -13.41
N GLY A 778 38.68 -18.00 -12.70
CA GLY A 778 37.48 -18.86 -12.62
C GLY A 778 37.85 -20.21 -11.93
N ALA A 779 37.06 -21.29 -11.83
CA ALA A 779 35.61 -21.56 -11.97
C ALA A 779 35.27 -23.05 -11.63
N VAL A 780 34.27 -23.31 -10.75
CA VAL A 780 33.27 -24.43 -10.70
C VAL A 780 33.67 -25.94 -10.90
N VAL A 781 32.80 -26.85 -10.37
CA VAL A 781 32.58 -28.31 -10.65
C VAL A 781 33.66 -29.32 -10.15
N ALA A 782 33.39 -30.59 -9.77
CA ALA A 782 32.24 -31.54 -9.90
C ALA A 782 32.39 -32.73 -8.87
N ARG A 783 31.52 -33.76 -8.66
CA ARG A 783 30.11 -34.12 -9.01
C ARG A 783 29.69 -35.45 -8.29
N ARG A 784 28.36 -35.73 -8.17
CA ARG A 784 27.68 -37.05 -7.84
C ARG A 784 27.68 -37.47 -6.35
N ARG A 785 26.61 -38.00 -5.73
CA ARG A 785 25.49 -38.96 -6.04
C ARG A 785 25.82 -40.46 -5.88
N ARG A 786 25.32 -41.11 -4.81
CA ARG A 786 24.30 -42.19 -4.83
C ARG A 786 23.79 -42.57 -3.41
N PRO A 787 22.63 -43.27 -3.25
CA PRO A 787 21.92 -43.45 -1.98
C PRO A 787 21.95 -44.89 -1.41
N VAL A 788 21.42 -45.10 -0.19
CA VAL A 788 20.92 -46.40 0.35
C VAL A 788 20.04 -46.18 1.61
N VAL A 789 18.96 -46.98 1.78
CA VAL A 789 18.19 -47.41 3.01
C VAL A 789 18.16 -46.49 4.25
N GLY A 790 17.05 -46.23 4.97
CA GLY A 790 15.71 -46.85 5.03
C GLY A 790 15.32 -47.23 6.48
N GLY A 791 14.11 -46.87 6.93
CA GLY A 791 13.59 -47.03 8.31
C GLY A 791 13.41 -45.67 9.04
N GLY A 792 12.56 -45.53 10.06
CA GLY A 792 11.61 -46.49 10.66
C GLY A 792 11.51 -46.36 12.19
N GLY A 793 10.36 -45.93 12.73
CA GLY A 793 10.16 -45.51 14.13
C GLY A 793 9.95 -43.99 14.19
N VAL A 794 8.92 -43.40 14.82
CA VAL A 794 8.21 -43.68 16.10
C VAL A 794 9.11 -43.39 17.31
N GLY A 795 8.73 -42.36 18.06
CA GLY A 795 9.44 -41.74 19.18
C GLY A 795 8.86 -40.36 19.44
#